data_AF-A0A9P1BDR7-F1
#
_entry.id   AF-A0A9P1BDR7-F1
#
_cell.length_a   1.000
_cell.length_b   1.000
_cell.length_c   1.000
_cell.angle_alpha   90.00
_cell.angle_beta   90.00
_cell.angle_gamma   90.00
#
_symmetry.space_group_name_H-M   'P 1'
#
loop_
_entity.id
_entity.type
_entity.pdbx_description
1 polymer ?
#
loop_
_entity_poly.entity_id
_entity_poly.type
_entity_poly.pdbx_seq_one_letter_code
_entity_poly.pdbx_strand_id
1 'polypeptide(L)'
;MILLIDNYDSFVFNLARYFERLGQSTQVVRNDAIDVAGVRALQPQAIVLSPGPCTPQEAGSTLEVIRSLKDEFPMLGVCLGHQAIAEAFGGRVVRADEPMHGRTSPVLHEQQGLMAGLPSPVTACRYHSLVVEAESMPAELVIDAQLEDGTVMALHHRTRPIFGVQFHPESVLTDVGYPILVNFLQAAGISIDGATPTIDSERRSVAAVSRVGAGMIVEGIVTTLNEDGSPNISPMGPVVDEALTRFRLRPFQTSTTFKNLKRTGEAVFHVVDDVELLAKAAVGEVTPAPDTVPAEAVDGGILTSACRWYALRVSTLDDSEARAEIETEVVDQGRLRDFFGFNRAKHAVVEAAILATRVGILPAEEIRREIQRLKVPVEKTGGPQEHRALAFLTSYIGHALGEKVLASEQAAVRGVTLHVSTPSRLHCGMLAFGEGAARQFGGLGIMIDRPRVKLRVSPGERLQTEGPLAERVTEFARLATTQADGAPRAKIEVLEAPPSHVGLGSGTQLAMAVAAGMAALEGLPYDDVVELSRRVGRGKRSSVGMHGFAGGGMILEGGKRGTRDFGPLLSRVALPEEWRFVLLLPREGAGLSGAAEVKAMNALPSVAVDVTAEMCRTLLIELLPAALEADFDTFADRLDYFGHLAGACFSSVQGGPYAEGIAAESVAILREFGGRGIAQSSWGPGVFCVCPDEHAAEDLSSRLPHHPAMESRELIVAKADNRGAVVRVDLN
;
A
#
# COMPACT_ATOMS: atom_id res chain seq x y z
N MET A 1 18.97 -1.43 34.04
CA MET A 1 18.43 -1.62 32.67
C MET A 1 19.17 -0.68 31.72
N ILE A 2 19.46 -1.16 30.51
CA ILE A 2 20.07 -0.41 29.42
C ILE A 2 18.98 0.06 28.47
N LEU A 3 18.92 1.37 28.22
CA LEU A 3 17.97 1.95 27.28
C LEU A 3 18.59 1.97 25.88
N LEU A 4 17.93 1.32 24.92
CA LEU A 4 18.28 1.40 23.50
C LEU A 4 17.32 2.38 22.81
N ILE A 5 17.87 3.46 22.25
CA ILE A 5 17.13 4.38 21.39
C ILE A 5 17.26 3.88 19.94
N ASP A 6 16.14 3.43 19.41
CA ASP A 6 16.01 2.86 18.07
C ASP A 6 15.78 3.95 17.02
N ASN A 7 16.81 4.22 16.21
CA ASN A 7 16.79 5.13 15.06
C ASN A 7 16.28 4.47 13.78
N TYR A 8 15.31 3.56 13.90
CA TYR A 8 14.73 2.78 12.80
C TYR A 8 15.71 1.79 12.16
N ASP A 9 16.49 1.11 12.99
CA ASP A 9 17.41 0.06 12.56
C ASP A 9 16.77 -1.32 12.51
N SER A 10 17.21 -2.12 11.53
CA SER A 10 16.76 -3.51 11.38
C SER A 10 17.41 -4.48 12.38
N PHE A 11 18.47 -4.08 13.07
CA PHE A 11 19.29 -4.94 13.94
C PHE A 11 19.33 -4.49 15.41
N VAL A 12 18.58 -3.46 15.81
CA VAL A 12 18.55 -2.97 17.20
C VAL A 12 18.18 -4.06 18.21
N PHE A 13 17.30 -4.99 17.83
CA PHE A 13 16.92 -6.11 18.69
C PHE A 13 18.04 -7.16 18.83
N ASN A 14 19.00 -7.22 17.89
CA ASN A 14 20.19 -8.03 18.06
C ASN A 14 21.15 -7.40 19.07
N LEU A 15 21.31 -6.07 19.06
CA LEU A 15 22.04 -5.35 20.10
C LEU A 15 21.40 -5.58 21.47
N ALA A 16 20.08 -5.41 21.59
CA ALA A 16 19.33 -5.68 22.82
C ALA A 16 19.57 -7.10 23.32
N ARG A 17 19.42 -8.10 22.44
CA ARG A 17 19.68 -9.51 22.75
C ARG A 17 21.11 -9.76 23.22
N TYR A 18 22.13 -9.13 22.61
CA TYR A 18 23.52 -9.31 23.04
C TYR A 18 23.75 -8.76 24.45
N PHE A 19 23.16 -7.61 24.79
CA PHE A 19 23.19 -7.09 26.16
C PHE A 19 22.47 -8.00 27.15
N GLU A 20 21.32 -8.58 26.76
CA GLU A 20 20.60 -9.58 27.57
C GLU A 20 21.43 -10.84 27.80
N ARG A 21 22.14 -11.32 26.76
CA ARG A 21 23.08 -12.44 26.88
C ARG A 21 24.30 -12.12 27.75
N LEU A 22 24.60 -10.83 27.95
CA LEU A 22 25.59 -10.33 28.92
C LEU A 22 24.97 -10.01 30.29
N GLY A 23 23.75 -10.51 30.56
CA GLY A 23 23.07 -10.42 31.85
C GLY A 23 22.34 -9.10 32.10
N GLN A 24 22.19 -8.24 31.09
CA GLN A 24 21.60 -6.91 31.26
C GLN A 24 20.13 -6.89 30.86
N SER A 25 19.27 -6.30 31.69
CA SER A 25 17.90 -5.97 31.26
C SER A 25 17.95 -4.83 30.25
N THR A 26 17.20 -4.96 29.15
CA THR A 26 17.14 -3.93 28.09
C THR A 26 15.73 -3.40 27.88
N GLN A 27 15.64 -2.16 27.41
CA GLN A 27 14.39 -1.56 26.92
C GLN A 27 14.68 -0.83 25.60
N VAL A 28 13.96 -1.20 24.54
CA VAL A 28 14.07 -0.56 23.22
C VAL A 28 12.94 0.45 23.04
N VAL A 29 13.26 1.69 22.72
CA VAL A 29 12.28 2.76 22.48
C VAL A 29 12.66 3.53 21.22
N ARG A 30 11.67 3.90 20.39
CA ARG A 30 11.89 4.68 19.17
C ARG A 30 12.40 6.08 19.49
N ASN A 31 13.26 6.63 18.64
CA ASN A 31 13.86 7.96 18.80
C ASN A 31 12.85 9.13 18.79
N ASP A 32 11.63 8.91 18.33
CA ASP A 32 10.50 9.87 18.31
C ASP A 32 9.46 9.61 19.40
N ALA A 33 9.62 8.54 20.19
CA ALA A 33 8.71 8.13 21.26
C ALA A 33 9.23 8.47 22.67
N ILE A 34 10.45 8.98 22.79
CA ILE A 34 11.06 9.40 24.06
C ILE A 34 11.83 10.70 23.92
N ASP A 35 11.74 11.56 24.92
CA ASP A 35 12.49 12.81 25.04
C ASP A 35 13.47 12.77 26.21
N VAL A 36 14.27 13.85 26.37
CA VAL A 36 15.26 13.97 27.46
C VAL A 36 14.64 13.78 28.85
N ALA A 37 13.43 14.30 29.06
CA ALA A 37 12.73 14.18 30.34
C ALA A 37 12.31 12.72 30.61
N GLY A 38 11.81 12.02 29.58
CA GLY A 38 11.49 10.61 29.63
C GLY A 38 12.71 9.74 29.93
N VAL A 39 13.86 10.01 29.30
CA VAL A 39 15.10 9.27 29.60
C VAL A 39 15.52 9.47 31.07
N ARG A 40 15.50 10.71 31.58
CA ARG A 40 15.82 10.98 32.99
C ARG A 40 14.84 10.28 33.95
N ALA A 41 13.57 10.21 33.59
CA ALA A 41 12.55 9.52 34.39
C ALA A 41 12.77 8.00 34.45
N LEU A 42 13.28 7.40 33.36
CA LEU A 42 13.63 5.97 33.32
C LEU A 42 14.87 5.62 34.14
N GLN A 43 15.76 6.59 34.41
CA GLN A 43 17.03 6.40 35.11
C GLN A 43 17.82 5.16 34.62
N PRO A 44 18.12 5.05 33.31
CA PRO A 44 18.85 3.90 32.79
C PRO A 44 20.29 3.85 33.33
N GLN A 45 20.90 2.66 33.35
CA GLN A 45 22.31 2.51 33.72
C GLN A 45 23.25 2.99 32.60
N ALA A 46 22.81 2.88 31.35
CA ALA A 46 23.50 3.35 30.17
C ALA A 46 22.50 3.53 29.02
N ILE A 47 22.85 4.38 28.05
CA ILE A 47 22.07 4.65 26.85
C ILE A 47 22.84 4.09 25.64
N VAL A 48 22.16 3.34 24.78
CA VAL A 48 22.70 2.82 23.52
C VAL A 48 21.93 3.43 22.38
N LEU A 49 22.63 4.06 21.44
CA LEU A 49 22.06 4.70 20.26
C LEU A 49 22.28 3.78 19.07
N SER A 50 21.19 3.24 18.54
CA SER A 50 21.25 2.24 17.47
C SER A 50 21.75 2.83 16.15
N PRO A 51 22.08 1.97 15.17
CA PRO A 51 22.18 2.38 13.77
C PRO A 51 20.88 2.99 13.24
N GLY A 52 20.85 3.42 11.97
CA GLY A 52 19.64 3.90 11.31
C GLY A 52 19.89 4.35 9.87
N PRO A 53 18.83 4.59 9.07
CA PRO A 53 18.93 4.84 7.63
C PRO A 53 19.15 6.31 7.23
N CYS A 54 19.13 7.23 8.20
CA CYS A 54 19.14 8.69 7.97
C CYS A 54 20.43 9.36 8.48
N THR A 55 20.52 10.68 8.36
CA THR A 55 21.60 11.48 8.97
C THR A 55 21.33 11.73 10.46
N PRO A 56 22.33 12.06 11.29
CA PRO A 56 22.10 12.37 12.70
C PRO A 56 21.08 13.49 12.94
N GLN A 57 20.98 14.47 12.04
CA GLN A 57 20.03 15.59 12.15
C GLN A 57 18.57 15.14 11.99
N GLU A 58 18.35 14.03 11.31
CA GLU A 58 17.03 13.45 11.06
C GLU A 58 16.68 12.37 12.11
N ALA A 59 17.60 12.04 13.02
CA ALA A 59 17.49 10.95 13.99
C ALA A 59 16.67 11.31 15.24
N GLY A 60 15.54 12.01 15.07
CA GLY A 60 14.59 12.32 16.15
C GLY A 60 15.27 12.98 17.36
N SER A 61 15.00 12.48 18.56
CA SER A 61 15.57 13.00 19.82
C SER A 61 17.05 12.66 20.05
N THR A 62 17.68 11.82 19.22
CA THR A 62 19.00 11.24 19.48
C THR A 62 20.09 12.29 19.74
N LEU A 63 20.20 13.33 18.90
CA LEU A 63 21.20 14.39 19.10
C LEU A 63 20.93 15.20 20.38
N GLU A 64 19.67 15.46 20.70
CA GLU A 64 19.27 16.20 21.89
C GLU A 64 19.60 15.39 23.15
N VAL A 65 19.27 14.09 23.15
CA VAL A 65 19.61 13.15 24.23
C VAL A 65 21.11 13.16 24.50
N ILE A 66 21.97 13.06 23.47
CA ILE A 66 23.43 13.09 23.67
C ILE A 66 23.85 14.42 24.29
N ARG A 67 23.42 15.55 23.70
CA ARG A 67 23.85 16.89 24.13
C ARG A 67 23.45 17.19 25.56
N SER A 68 22.24 16.80 25.95
CA SER A 68 21.65 17.10 27.25
C SER A 68 22.06 16.12 28.35
N LEU A 69 22.39 14.87 28.00
CA LEU A 69 22.59 13.80 28.98
C LEU A 69 24.01 13.22 29.02
N LYS A 70 24.93 13.70 28.19
CA LYS A 70 26.34 13.27 28.14
C LYS A 70 27.07 13.32 29.49
N ASP A 71 26.63 14.17 30.41
CA ASP A 71 27.22 14.33 31.74
C ASP A 71 26.54 13.45 32.81
N GLU A 72 25.43 12.79 32.47
CA GLU A 72 24.59 12.04 33.40
C GLU A 72 24.69 10.53 33.18
N PHE A 73 24.80 10.07 31.94
CA PHE A 73 24.73 8.64 31.60
C PHE A 73 25.88 8.20 30.69
N PRO A 74 26.44 6.99 30.89
CA PRO A 74 27.27 6.33 29.89
C PRO A 74 26.52 6.11 28.58
N MET A 75 27.22 6.28 27.44
CA MET A 75 26.61 6.18 26.12
C MET A 75 27.44 5.33 25.15
N LEU A 76 26.75 4.48 24.38
CA LEU A 76 27.33 3.77 23.24
C LEU A 76 26.58 4.12 21.96
N GLY A 77 27.29 4.62 20.96
CA GLY A 77 26.75 4.83 19.62
C GLY A 77 27.20 3.75 18.65
N VAL A 78 26.27 3.17 17.89
CA VAL A 78 26.58 2.18 16.83
C VAL A 78 26.18 2.73 15.47
N CYS A 79 27.09 2.74 14.51
CA CYS A 79 26.90 3.26 13.15
C CYS A 79 26.33 4.70 13.14
N LEU A 80 25.02 4.90 12.90
CA LEU A 80 24.38 6.21 13.04
C LEU A 80 24.54 6.78 14.46
N GLY A 81 24.45 5.96 15.50
CA GLY A 81 24.70 6.41 16.88
C GLY A 81 26.13 6.93 17.08
N HIS A 82 27.12 6.30 16.44
CA HIS A 82 28.52 6.76 16.46
C HIS A 82 28.67 8.13 15.77
N GLN A 83 28.02 8.29 14.61
CA GLN A 83 27.98 9.53 13.86
C GLN A 83 27.29 10.65 14.66
N ALA A 84 26.18 10.34 15.32
CA ALA A 84 25.45 11.27 16.15
C ALA A 84 26.26 11.72 17.38
N ILE A 85 27.05 10.83 17.99
CA ILE A 85 27.98 11.21 19.06
C ILE A 85 29.01 12.20 18.52
N ALA A 86 29.70 11.88 17.41
CA ALA A 86 30.68 12.80 16.83
C ALA A 86 30.08 14.18 16.56
N GLU A 87 28.90 14.22 15.96
CA GLU A 87 28.22 15.47 15.62
C GLU A 87 27.71 16.24 16.84
N ALA A 88 27.24 15.56 17.88
CA ALA A 88 26.81 16.19 19.12
C ALA A 88 27.95 16.97 19.82
N PHE A 89 29.20 16.57 19.59
CA PHE A 89 30.41 17.27 20.05
C PHE A 89 31.03 18.20 19.00
N GLY A 90 30.42 18.35 17.82
CA GLY A 90 30.85 19.32 16.79
C GLY A 90 31.68 18.73 15.65
N GLY A 91 31.85 17.41 15.59
CA GLY A 91 32.41 16.73 14.42
C GLY A 91 31.48 16.80 13.21
N ARG A 92 32.04 16.65 12.00
CA ARG A 92 31.27 16.59 10.75
C ARG A 92 31.06 15.15 10.29
N VAL A 93 29.84 14.88 9.85
CA VAL A 93 29.48 13.62 9.20
C VAL A 93 29.37 13.86 7.71
N VAL A 94 30.17 13.14 6.93
CA VAL A 94 30.29 13.28 5.48
C VAL A 94 29.94 11.97 4.80
N ARG A 95 29.75 12.00 3.48
CA ARG A 95 29.62 10.76 2.70
C ARG A 95 30.96 10.02 2.69
N ALA A 96 30.89 8.70 2.87
CA ALA A 96 32.04 7.85 2.65
C ALA A 96 32.39 7.84 1.16
N ASP A 97 33.68 7.71 0.84
CA ASP A 97 34.15 7.58 -0.55
C ASP A 97 33.52 6.36 -1.25
N GLU A 98 33.36 5.26 -0.50
CA GLU A 98 32.63 4.08 -0.93
C GLU A 98 31.54 3.67 0.06
N PRO A 99 30.26 3.55 -0.37
CA PRO A 99 29.20 3.06 0.49
C PRO A 99 29.32 1.54 0.71
N MET A 100 29.32 1.11 1.97
CA MET A 100 29.55 -0.28 2.37
C MET A 100 28.32 -0.87 3.06
N HIS A 101 27.79 -1.98 2.54
CA HIS A 101 26.64 -2.69 3.13
C HIS A 101 26.90 -4.19 3.19
N GLY A 102 27.03 -4.74 4.40
CA GLY A 102 27.19 -6.18 4.63
C GLY A 102 28.54 -6.74 4.24
N ARG A 103 29.58 -5.91 4.30
CA ARG A 103 30.95 -6.31 4.03
C ARG A 103 31.79 -6.23 5.29
N THR A 104 32.76 -7.12 5.41
CA THR A 104 33.77 -7.08 6.46
C THR A 104 34.96 -6.24 6.04
N SER A 105 35.57 -5.52 6.97
CA SER A 105 36.85 -4.84 6.75
C SER A 105 37.78 -5.09 7.94
N PRO A 106 39.11 -5.11 7.72
CA PRO A 106 40.08 -5.07 8.80
C PRO A 106 40.09 -3.67 9.42
N VAL A 107 39.84 -3.58 10.72
CA VAL A 107 39.84 -2.32 11.48
C VAL A 107 41.11 -2.26 12.33
N LEU A 108 41.96 -1.29 12.04
CA LEU A 108 43.24 -1.05 12.70
C LEU A 108 43.02 -0.20 13.96
N HIS A 109 43.69 -0.56 15.05
CA HIS A 109 43.61 0.18 16.32
C HIS A 109 44.86 -0.04 17.19
N GLU A 110 45.00 0.80 18.22
CA GLU A 110 46.09 0.75 19.21
C GLU A 110 45.64 0.19 20.58
N GLN A 111 44.52 -0.55 20.61
CA GLN A 111 43.96 -1.16 21.83
C GLN A 111 43.53 -0.12 22.88
N GLN A 112 42.98 1.01 22.40
CA GLN A 112 42.43 2.08 23.22
C GLN A 112 40.89 2.05 23.21
N GLY A 113 40.27 2.70 24.18
CA GLY A 113 38.80 2.75 24.31
C GLY A 113 38.18 1.36 24.31
N LEU A 114 37.17 1.15 23.46
CA LEU A 114 36.52 -0.16 23.34
C LEU A 114 37.40 -1.23 22.70
N MET A 115 38.54 -0.88 22.10
CA MET A 115 39.46 -1.83 21.48
C MET A 115 40.45 -2.46 22.46
N ALA A 116 40.41 -2.07 23.73
CA ALA A 116 41.30 -2.59 24.76
C ALA A 116 41.27 -4.13 24.82
N GLY A 117 42.45 -4.75 24.73
CA GLY A 117 42.61 -6.21 24.79
C GLY A 117 42.19 -6.98 23.54
N LEU A 118 41.85 -6.31 22.44
CA LEU A 118 41.48 -6.94 21.17
C LEU A 118 42.68 -7.08 20.20
N PRO A 119 42.68 -8.07 19.28
CA PRO A 119 43.72 -8.19 18.26
C PRO A 119 43.58 -7.11 17.18
N SER A 120 44.69 -6.55 16.70
CA SER A 120 44.69 -5.53 15.62
C SER A 120 45.33 -6.08 14.35
N PRO A 121 44.65 -6.06 13.19
CA PRO A 121 43.27 -5.58 12.99
C PRO A 121 42.20 -6.54 13.53
N VAL A 122 41.04 -6.00 13.93
CA VAL A 122 39.81 -6.79 14.12
C VAL A 122 39.03 -6.87 12.82
N THR A 123 38.34 -7.99 12.57
CA THR A 123 37.39 -8.10 11.46
C THR A 123 36.02 -7.60 11.92
N ALA A 124 35.52 -6.54 11.25
CA ALA A 124 34.26 -5.90 11.60
C ALA A 124 33.32 -5.71 10.41
N CYS A 125 32.03 -5.88 10.64
CA CYS A 125 30.97 -5.73 9.64
C CYS A 125 30.51 -4.28 9.49
N ARG A 126 30.44 -3.80 8.24
CA ARG A 126 30.10 -2.41 7.88
C ARG A 126 28.78 -2.32 7.14
N TYR A 127 27.93 -1.38 7.57
CA TYR A 127 26.68 -0.98 6.91
C TYR A 127 26.49 0.55 6.97
N HIS A 128 27.33 1.30 6.27
CA HIS A 128 27.27 2.76 6.28
C HIS A 128 27.64 3.38 4.93
N SER A 129 26.95 4.48 4.61
CA SER A 129 27.26 5.39 3.49
C SER A 129 27.80 6.74 3.97
N LEU A 130 27.80 6.96 5.28
CA LEU A 130 28.28 8.15 5.95
C LEU A 130 29.41 7.75 6.91
N VAL A 131 30.33 8.67 7.17
CA VAL A 131 31.46 8.51 8.09
C VAL A 131 31.73 9.83 8.80
N VAL A 132 32.39 9.76 9.94
CA VAL A 132 32.90 10.95 10.63
C VAL A 132 34.20 11.40 9.95
N GLU A 133 34.27 12.69 9.58
CA GLU A 133 35.46 13.27 8.97
C GLU A 133 36.55 13.49 10.03
N ALA A 134 37.69 12.82 9.89
CA ALA A 134 38.76 12.79 10.89
C ALA A 134 39.34 14.19 11.18
N GLU A 135 39.45 15.04 10.17
CA GLU A 135 39.97 16.41 10.25
C GLU A 135 39.04 17.34 11.04
N SER A 136 37.77 16.99 11.17
CA SER A 136 36.78 17.74 11.93
C SER A 136 36.65 17.29 13.38
N MET A 137 37.43 16.29 13.81
CA MET A 137 37.27 15.67 15.12
C MET A 137 37.46 16.71 16.25
N PRO A 138 36.44 16.90 17.11
CA PRO A 138 36.54 17.85 18.23
C PRO A 138 37.57 17.38 19.25
N ALA A 139 38.14 18.32 20.01
CA ALA A 139 39.22 18.05 20.95
C ALA A 139 38.80 17.08 22.07
N GLU A 140 37.52 16.99 22.39
CA GLU A 140 36.94 16.13 23.41
C GLU A 140 36.86 14.65 23.01
N LEU A 141 36.92 14.35 21.71
CA LEU A 141 36.85 12.99 21.18
C LEU A 141 38.23 12.51 20.74
N VAL A 142 38.48 11.22 20.92
CA VAL A 142 39.71 10.52 20.54
C VAL A 142 39.33 9.40 19.58
N ILE A 143 40.02 9.31 18.45
CA ILE A 143 39.85 8.22 17.49
C ILE A 143 40.57 6.98 18.02
N ASP A 144 39.83 5.90 18.22
CA ASP A 144 40.36 4.63 18.74
C ASP A 144 40.75 3.64 17.65
N ALA A 145 40.06 3.70 16.50
CA ALA A 145 40.25 2.76 15.42
C ALA A 145 39.94 3.40 14.07
N GLN A 146 40.67 2.97 13.03
CA GLN A 146 40.52 3.44 11.67
C GLN A 146 40.68 2.30 10.65
N LEU A 147 40.28 2.54 9.42
CA LEU A 147 40.70 1.71 8.28
C LEU A 147 42.05 2.18 7.74
N GLU A 148 42.62 1.43 6.79
CA GLU A 148 43.85 1.81 6.09
C GLU A 148 43.74 3.15 5.34
N ASP A 149 42.54 3.50 4.88
CA ASP A 149 42.24 4.77 4.20
C ASP A 149 42.00 5.95 5.15
N GLY A 150 42.10 5.75 6.47
CA GLY A 150 41.87 6.78 7.48
C GLY A 150 40.42 6.95 7.93
N THR A 151 39.47 6.17 7.40
CA THR A 151 38.07 6.18 7.84
C THR A 151 37.98 5.90 9.34
N VAL A 152 37.34 6.79 10.11
CA VAL A 152 37.12 6.62 11.54
C VAL A 152 36.16 5.47 11.82
N MET A 153 36.63 4.45 12.54
CA MET A 153 35.86 3.23 12.84
C MET A 153 35.44 3.13 14.30
N ALA A 154 36.14 3.80 15.22
CA ALA A 154 35.72 3.93 16.60
C ALA A 154 36.29 5.20 17.24
N LEU A 155 35.59 5.70 18.25
CA LEU A 155 35.99 6.86 19.04
C LEU A 155 35.49 6.75 20.48
N HIS A 156 36.12 7.52 21.37
CA HIS A 156 35.65 7.73 22.72
C HIS A 156 35.82 9.19 23.16
N HIS A 157 35.06 9.58 24.18
CA HIS A 157 35.23 10.86 24.84
C HIS A 157 36.35 10.79 25.90
N ARG A 158 37.25 11.78 25.94
CA ARG A 158 38.46 11.78 26.80
C ARG A 158 38.20 11.51 28.29
N THR A 159 37.10 12.03 28.84
CA THR A 159 36.83 12.02 30.28
C THR A 159 35.48 11.41 30.67
N ARG A 160 34.68 10.95 29.70
CA ARG A 160 33.30 10.48 29.93
C ARG A 160 33.15 9.09 29.34
N PRO A 161 32.34 8.19 29.92
CA PRO A 161 32.11 6.85 29.39
C PRO A 161 31.17 6.90 28.16
N ILE A 162 31.58 7.63 27.13
CA ILE A 162 30.87 7.82 25.87
C ILE A 162 31.76 7.27 24.76
N PHE A 163 31.23 6.30 24.04
CA PHE A 163 31.95 5.57 23.02
C PHE A 163 31.11 5.45 21.75
N GLY A 164 31.75 5.36 20.59
CA GLY A 164 31.07 5.10 19.34
C GLY A 164 31.86 4.13 18.48
N VAL A 165 31.17 3.20 17.81
CA VAL A 165 31.72 2.33 16.77
C VAL A 165 30.95 2.49 15.46
N GLN A 166 31.66 2.68 14.34
CA GLN A 166 31.06 2.84 13.01
C GLN A 166 30.57 1.49 12.43
N PHE A 167 31.12 0.39 12.93
CA PHE A 167 30.75 -0.98 12.56
C PHE A 167 29.70 -1.57 13.50
N HIS A 168 29.18 -2.75 13.15
CA HIS A 168 28.06 -3.41 13.84
C HIS A 168 28.56 -4.53 14.76
N PRO A 169 28.73 -4.32 16.08
CA PRO A 169 29.13 -5.37 17.01
C PRO A 169 28.08 -6.49 17.13
N GLU A 170 26.82 -6.22 16.82
CA GLU A 170 25.72 -7.18 16.80
C GLU A 170 25.72 -8.10 15.57
N SER A 171 26.54 -7.82 14.56
CA SER A 171 26.63 -8.64 13.36
C SER A 171 27.41 -9.93 13.63
N VAL A 172 26.90 -11.06 13.13
CA VAL A 172 27.62 -12.35 13.13
C VAL A 172 28.92 -12.33 12.31
N LEU A 173 29.09 -11.31 11.48
CA LEU A 173 30.30 -11.06 10.68
C LEU A 173 31.34 -10.21 11.43
N THR A 174 31.05 -9.73 12.63
CA THR A 174 32.01 -9.04 13.50
C THR A 174 32.53 -10.01 14.56
N ASP A 175 33.82 -10.35 14.51
CA ASP A 175 34.38 -11.39 15.38
C ASP A 175 34.44 -10.98 16.86
N VAL A 176 34.55 -9.67 17.10
CA VAL A 176 34.75 -9.07 18.44
C VAL A 176 33.50 -8.40 19.00
N GLY A 177 32.31 -8.75 18.52
CA GLY A 177 31.04 -8.14 18.93
C GLY A 177 30.82 -8.11 20.44
N TYR A 178 30.81 -9.29 21.07
CA TYR A 178 30.68 -9.42 22.52
C TYR A 178 31.81 -8.71 23.30
N PRO A 179 33.10 -8.92 22.98
CA PRO A 179 34.18 -8.17 23.62
C PRO A 179 34.02 -6.65 23.60
N ILE A 180 33.55 -6.06 22.49
CA ILE A 180 33.29 -4.61 22.40
C ILE A 180 32.21 -4.19 23.39
N LEU A 181 31.09 -4.92 23.47
CA LEU A 181 30.01 -4.62 24.40
C LEU A 181 30.42 -4.83 25.86
N VAL A 182 31.24 -5.84 26.14
CA VAL A 182 31.84 -6.08 27.46
C VAL A 182 32.71 -4.89 27.89
N ASN A 183 33.59 -4.41 27.01
CA ASN A 183 34.44 -3.25 27.28
C ASN A 183 33.59 -2.00 27.56
N PHE A 184 32.47 -1.82 26.85
CA PHE A 184 31.55 -0.72 27.13
C PHE A 184 30.89 -0.85 28.51
N LEU A 185 30.35 -2.02 28.86
CA LEU A 185 29.71 -2.23 30.16
C LEU A 185 30.69 -2.00 31.32
N GLN A 186 31.93 -2.48 31.19
CA GLN A 186 32.99 -2.26 32.17
C GLN A 186 33.34 -0.78 32.31
N ALA A 187 33.49 -0.06 31.20
CA ALA A 187 33.75 1.38 31.21
C ALA A 187 32.57 2.19 31.79
N ALA A 188 31.34 1.70 31.63
CA ALA A 188 30.13 2.25 32.21
C ALA A 188 29.94 1.89 33.70
N GLY A 189 30.82 1.06 34.29
CA GLY A 189 30.70 0.61 35.68
C GLY A 189 29.58 -0.41 35.92
N ILE A 190 29.13 -1.10 34.87
CA ILE A 190 28.05 -2.08 34.90
C ILE A 190 28.65 -3.49 35.00
N SER A 191 28.23 -4.26 36.02
CA SER A 191 28.70 -5.63 36.23
C SER A 191 28.14 -6.59 35.18
N ILE A 192 28.97 -7.57 34.79
CA ILE A 192 28.60 -8.63 33.86
C ILE A 192 28.58 -9.93 34.64
N ASP A 193 27.42 -10.59 34.65
CA ASP A 193 27.24 -11.88 35.33
C ASP A 193 27.31 -13.02 34.32
N GLY A 194 28.20 -13.98 34.55
CA GLY A 194 28.34 -15.18 33.72
C GLY A 194 29.47 -15.10 32.67
N ALA A 195 29.60 -16.17 31.88
CA ALA A 195 30.63 -16.26 30.85
C ALA A 195 30.23 -15.46 29.61
N THR A 196 31.14 -14.63 29.11
CA THR A 196 30.97 -13.89 27.85
C THR A 196 30.73 -14.87 26.69
N PRO A 197 29.59 -14.78 25.99
CA PRO A 197 29.35 -15.61 24.81
C PRO A 197 30.39 -15.37 23.71
N THR A 198 30.70 -16.41 22.93
CA THR A 198 31.56 -16.26 21.75
C THR A 198 30.72 -16.05 20.50
N ILE A 199 31.30 -15.38 19.49
CA ILE A 199 30.66 -15.27 18.17
C ILE A 199 30.44 -16.65 17.54
N ASP A 200 31.31 -17.63 17.83
CA ASP A 200 31.12 -19.01 17.43
C ASP A 200 29.88 -19.63 18.05
N SER A 201 29.51 -19.25 19.28
CA SER A 201 28.24 -19.68 19.87
C SER A 201 27.04 -19.12 19.11
N GLU A 202 27.12 -17.90 18.58
CA GLU A 202 26.09 -17.31 17.72
C GLU A 202 26.03 -18.01 16.37
N ARG A 203 27.18 -18.19 15.71
CA ARG A 203 27.30 -18.91 14.43
C ARG A 203 26.81 -20.35 14.55
N ARG A 204 27.13 -21.02 15.67
CA ARG A 204 26.61 -22.36 15.99
C ARG A 204 25.13 -22.34 16.35
N SER A 205 24.61 -21.31 17.00
CA SER A 205 23.17 -21.22 17.27
C SER A 205 22.38 -21.08 15.97
N VAL A 206 22.88 -20.30 15.01
CA VAL A 206 22.32 -20.25 13.65
C VAL A 206 22.44 -21.61 12.94
N ALA A 207 23.57 -22.30 13.09
CA ALA A 207 23.79 -23.65 12.54
C ALA A 207 23.16 -24.81 13.36
N ALA A 208 22.64 -24.55 14.55
CA ALA A 208 22.01 -25.53 15.44
C ALA A 208 20.48 -25.39 15.42
N VAL A 209 19.97 -24.17 15.16
CA VAL A 209 18.59 -23.98 14.72
C VAL A 209 18.32 -24.75 13.41
N SER A 210 19.36 -25.01 12.60
CA SER A 210 19.27 -25.92 11.45
C SER A 210 19.40 -27.41 11.78
N ARG A 211 19.56 -27.82 13.04
CA ARG A 211 19.83 -29.23 13.45
C ARG A 211 18.87 -29.81 14.49
N VAL A 212 17.84 -29.08 14.92
CA VAL A 212 16.80 -29.64 15.81
C VAL A 212 15.63 -30.12 14.97
N GLY A 213 15.67 -31.37 14.50
CA GLY A 213 14.53 -32.28 14.25
C GLY A 213 13.35 -31.84 13.35
N ALA A 214 13.28 -30.60 12.91
CA ALA A 214 12.31 -30.07 11.97
C ALA A 214 13.00 -29.98 10.62
N GLY A 215 12.47 -30.64 9.60
CA GLY A 215 13.05 -30.60 8.26
C GLY A 215 13.23 -29.17 7.75
N MET A 216 14.10 -29.00 6.75
CA MET A 216 14.36 -27.72 6.11
C MET A 216 13.11 -27.28 5.34
N ILE A 217 12.74 -26.00 5.35
CA ILE A 217 11.72 -25.49 4.43
C ILE A 217 12.43 -24.94 3.19
N VAL A 218 12.02 -25.41 2.01
CA VAL A 218 12.55 -24.91 0.74
C VAL A 218 11.42 -24.27 -0.05
N GLU A 219 11.53 -22.96 -0.29
CA GLU A 219 10.58 -22.25 -1.16
C GLU A 219 10.78 -22.66 -2.62
N GLY A 220 9.69 -22.97 -3.30
CA GLY A 220 9.70 -23.37 -4.70
C GLY A 220 8.30 -23.43 -5.29
N ILE A 221 8.20 -24.08 -6.44
CA ILE A 221 6.93 -24.26 -7.16
C ILE A 221 6.61 -25.74 -7.29
N VAL A 222 5.40 -26.12 -6.89
CA VAL A 222 4.84 -27.45 -7.13
C VAL A 222 3.93 -27.36 -8.36
N THR A 223 4.21 -28.20 -9.36
CA THR A 223 3.28 -28.44 -10.47
C THR A 223 2.52 -29.75 -10.24
N THR A 224 1.21 -29.72 -10.54
CA THR A 224 0.32 -30.87 -10.51
C THR A 224 -0.60 -30.81 -11.73
N LEU A 225 -1.21 -31.92 -12.11
CA LEU A 225 -2.11 -31.96 -13.26
C LEU A 225 -3.58 -31.80 -12.85
N ASN A 226 -4.29 -30.88 -13.48
CA ASN A 226 -5.74 -30.75 -13.35
C ASN A 226 -6.47 -31.90 -14.07
N GLU A 227 -7.78 -32.01 -13.86
CA GLU A 227 -8.61 -33.06 -14.49
C GLU A 227 -8.68 -32.92 -16.02
N ASP A 228 -8.59 -31.69 -16.53
CA ASP A 228 -8.57 -31.37 -17.96
C ASP A 228 -7.17 -31.51 -18.60
N GLY A 229 -6.17 -31.95 -17.84
CA GLY A 229 -4.78 -32.07 -18.29
C GLY A 229 -3.97 -30.77 -18.30
N SER A 230 -4.55 -29.65 -17.85
CA SER A 230 -3.81 -28.40 -17.69
C SER A 230 -2.88 -28.44 -16.45
N PRO A 231 -1.72 -27.77 -16.47
CA PRO A 231 -0.85 -27.69 -15.31
C PRO A 231 -1.40 -26.70 -14.27
N ASN A 232 -1.52 -27.16 -13.02
CA ASN A 232 -1.67 -26.31 -11.84
C ASN A 232 -0.29 -25.97 -11.29
N ILE A 233 -0.02 -24.70 -11.02
CA ILE A 233 1.28 -24.17 -10.64
C ILE A 233 1.12 -23.43 -9.32
N SER A 234 1.70 -23.95 -8.25
CA SER A 234 1.50 -23.42 -6.91
C SER A 234 2.84 -23.17 -6.23
N PRO A 235 3.11 -21.94 -5.74
CA PRO A 235 4.25 -21.72 -4.86
C PRO A 235 3.98 -22.43 -3.53
N MET A 236 4.99 -23.13 -3.01
CA MET A 236 4.92 -23.87 -1.75
C MET A 236 6.30 -23.93 -1.09
N GLY A 237 6.29 -23.91 0.25
CA GLY A 237 7.43 -24.24 1.10
C GLY A 237 7.27 -25.63 1.74
N PRO A 238 7.51 -26.75 1.04
CA PRO A 238 7.58 -28.07 1.66
C PRO A 238 8.66 -28.14 2.73
N VAL A 239 8.40 -28.98 3.74
CA VAL A 239 9.43 -29.44 4.67
C VAL A 239 10.15 -30.60 4.03
N VAL A 240 11.48 -30.55 3.94
CA VAL A 240 12.33 -31.52 3.26
C VAL A 240 13.40 -32.06 4.19
N ASP A 241 13.87 -33.27 3.90
CA ASP A 241 15.07 -33.81 4.53
C ASP A 241 16.35 -33.23 3.91
N GLU A 242 17.48 -33.36 4.62
CA GLU A 242 18.76 -32.79 4.16
C GLU A 242 19.20 -33.32 2.79
N ALA A 243 18.79 -34.56 2.46
CA ALA A 243 19.14 -35.21 1.21
C ALA A 243 18.21 -34.83 0.03
N LEU A 244 17.14 -34.07 0.28
CA LEU A 244 16.09 -33.77 -0.69
C LEU A 244 15.52 -35.04 -1.34
N THR A 245 15.32 -36.08 -0.54
CA THR A 245 14.73 -37.36 -0.96
C THR A 245 13.27 -37.49 -0.54
N ARG A 246 12.84 -36.71 0.45
CA ARG A 246 11.47 -36.68 0.95
C ARG A 246 10.97 -35.27 1.11
N PHE A 247 9.73 -35.06 0.68
CA PHE A 247 9.05 -33.77 0.74
C PHE A 247 7.72 -33.96 1.44
N ARG A 248 7.51 -33.15 2.48
CA ARG A 248 6.23 -33.04 3.18
C ARG A 248 5.51 -31.78 2.72
N LEU A 249 4.43 -31.99 1.99
CA LEU A 249 3.54 -30.94 1.50
C LEU A 249 2.40 -30.72 2.49
N ARG A 250 2.07 -29.45 2.73
CA ARG A 250 0.96 -29.06 3.62
C ARG A 250 -0.07 -28.15 2.94
N PRO A 251 -0.78 -28.62 1.91
CA PRO A 251 -1.80 -27.82 1.24
C PRO A 251 -3.10 -27.73 2.07
N PHE A 252 -3.86 -26.65 1.88
CA PHE A 252 -5.24 -26.61 2.37
C PHE A 252 -6.14 -27.53 1.54
N GLN A 253 -7.12 -28.17 2.17
CA GLN A 253 -8.03 -29.09 1.48
C GLN A 253 -8.83 -28.42 0.34
N THR A 254 -9.03 -27.11 0.41
CA THR A 254 -9.72 -26.33 -0.64
C THR A 254 -8.86 -26.10 -1.88
N SER A 255 -7.54 -26.26 -1.79
CA SER A 255 -6.60 -25.96 -2.87
C SER A 255 -6.65 -26.97 -4.02
N THR A 256 -6.40 -26.50 -5.23
CA THR A 256 -6.27 -27.33 -6.43
C THR A 256 -5.14 -28.35 -6.29
N THR A 257 -4.01 -27.94 -5.69
CA THR A 257 -2.87 -28.83 -5.42
C THR A 257 -3.25 -30.04 -4.56
N PHE A 258 -4.02 -29.84 -3.49
CA PHE A 258 -4.52 -30.96 -2.67
C PHE A 258 -5.43 -31.89 -3.48
N LYS A 259 -6.39 -31.34 -4.21
CA LYS A 259 -7.33 -32.13 -5.03
C LYS A 259 -6.60 -32.97 -6.07
N ASN A 260 -5.60 -32.38 -6.73
CA ASN A 260 -4.77 -33.08 -7.71
C ASN A 260 -3.94 -34.18 -7.04
N LEU A 261 -3.22 -33.88 -5.96
CA LEU A 261 -2.41 -34.88 -5.23
C LEU A 261 -3.25 -36.03 -4.67
N LYS A 262 -4.46 -35.77 -4.18
CA LYS A 262 -5.37 -36.81 -3.70
C LYS A 262 -5.86 -37.73 -4.82
N ARG A 263 -5.92 -37.21 -6.06
CA ARG A 263 -6.37 -37.95 -7.24
C ARG A 263 -5.23 -38.70 -7.95
N THR A 264 -4.10 -38.03 -8.18
CA THR A 264 -2.99 -38.56 -8.99
C THR A 264 -1.88 -39.16 -8.14
N GLY A 265 -1.69 -38.67 -6.91
CA GLY A 265 -0.55 -39.03 -6.08
C GLY A 265 0.80 -38.53 -6.62
N GLU A 266 0.79 -37.60 -7.58
CA GLU A 266 1.99 -37.23 -8.33
C GLU A 266 2.11 -35.70 -8.51
N ALA A 267 3.35 -35.21 -8.42
CA ALA A 267 3.69 -33.81 -8.59
C ALA A 267 5.16 -33.63 -9.00
N VAL A 268 5.53 -32.42 -9.41
CA VAL A 268 6.94 -32.04 -9.58
C VAL A 268 7.22 -30.78 -8.75
N PHE A 269 8.20 -30.83 -7.86
CA PHE A 269 8.70 -29.68 -7.12
C PHE A 269 9.88 -29.04 -7.84
N HIS A 270 9.93 -27.72 -7.90
CA HIS A 270 10.94 -26.94 -8.60
C HIS A 270 11.60 -25.94 -7.68
N VAL A 271 12.94 -25.96 -7.68
CA VAL A 271 13.73 -24.84 -7.16
C VAL A 271 13.82 -23.81 -8.27
N VAL A 272 13.24 -22.63 -8.04
CA VAL A 272 13.17 -21.54 -9.02
C VAL A 272 13.80 -20.27 -8.46
N ASP A 273 14.46 -19.49 -9.31
CA ASP A 273 14.89 -18.12 -8.99
C ASP A 273 14.15 -17.05 -9.80
N ASP A 274 13.12 -17.48 -10.54
CA ASP A 274 12.19 -16.63 -11.25
C ASP A 274 11.11 -16.14 -10.27
N VAL A 275 11.41 -14.99 -9.66
CA VAL A 275 10.49 -14.37 -8.71
C VAL A 275 9.26 -13.75 -9.37
N GLU A 276 9.29 -13.53 -10.69
CA GLU A 276 8.12 -13.06 -11.44
C GLU A 276 7.10 -14.20 -11.59
N LEU A 277 7.56 -15.41 -11.89
CA LEU A 277 6.72 -16.59 -11.90
C LEU A 277 6.15 -16.91 -10.51
N LEU A 278 6.97 -16.84 -9.45
CA LEU A 278 6.50 -17.03 -8.07
C LEU A 278 5.40 -16.02 -7.71
N ALA A 279 5.61 -14.73 -8.03
CA ALA A 279 4.65 -13.68 -7.78
C ALA A 279 3.30 -13.92 -8.47
N LYS A 280 3.33 -14.26 -9.77
CA LYS A 280 2.12 -14.57 -10.57
C LYS A 280 1.41 -15.82 -10.04
N ALA A 281 2.15 -16.87 -9.72
CA ALA A 281 1.59 -18.12 -9.24
C ALA A 281 0.95 -17.97 -7.85
N ALA A 282 1.51 -17.12 -6.97
CA ALA A 282 0.98 -16.88 -5.63
C ALA A 282 -0.45 -16.32 -5.64
N VAL A 283 -0.77 -15.48 -6.63
CA VAL A 283 -2.10 -14.86 -6.78
C VAL A 283 -2.97 -15.52 -7.84
N GLY A 284 -2.51 -16.62 -8.44
CA GLY A 284 -3.25 -17.38 -9.45
C GLY A 284 -3.29 -16.78 -10.86
N GLU A 285 -2.43 -15.80 -11.19
CA GLU A 285 -2.40 -15.11 -12.49
C GLU A 285 -1.22 -15.57 -13.38
N VAL A 286 -1.11 -16.88 -13.61
CA VAL A 286 -0.05 -17.51 -14.42
C VAL A 286 -0.40 -17.56 -15.92
N THR A 287 -0.89 -16.45 -16.49
CA THR A 287 -1.24 -16.35 -17.92
C THR A 287 -0.26 -15.44 -18.68
N PRO A 288 0.37 -15.88 -19.78
CA PRO A 288 0.31 -17.24 -20.35
C PRO A 288 0.97 -18.27 -19.43
N ALA A 289 0.53 -19.54 -19.54
CA ALA A 289 1.12 -20.63 -18.77
C ALA A 289 2.63 -20.75 -19.10
N PRO A 290 3.49 -20.98 -18.09
CA PRO A 290 4.91 -21.16 -18.31
C PRO A 290 5.19 -22.43 -19.10
N ASP A 291 6.27 -22.39 -19.88
CA ASP A 291 6.70 -23.54 -20.66
C ASP A 291 7.11 -24.70 -19.74
N THR A 292 6.63 -25.89 -20.07
CA THR A 292 6.97 -27.14 -19.37
C THR A 292 7.43 -28.21 -20.34
N VAL A 293 8.28 -29.10 -19.87
CA VAL A 293 8.62 -30.37 -20.54
C VAL A 293 8.05 -31.54 -19.72
N PRO A 294 7.59 -32.63 -20.34
CA PRO A 294 7.08 -33.78 -19.60
C PRO A 294 8.12 -34.36 -18.63
N ALA A 295 7.72 -34.70 -17.41
CA ALA A 295 8.50 -35.55 -16.53
C ALA A 295 8.32 -37.02 -16.94
N GLU A 296 9.42 -37.77 -17.07
CA GLU A 296 9.33 -39.19 -17.49
C GLU A 296 8.81 -40.10 -16.37
N ALA A 297 9.06 -39.75 -15.11
CA ALA A 297 8.80 -40.61 -13.96
C ALA A 297 7.43 -40.40 -13.28
N VAL A 298 6.73 -39.32 -13.60
CA VAL A 298 5.43 -38.91 -13.02
C VAL A 298 4.59 -38.13 -14.04
N ASP A 299 3.26 -38.17 -13.91
CA ASP A 299 2.34 -37.36 -14.71
C ASP A 299 2.39 -35.89 -14.25
N GLY A 300 3.34 -35.13 -14.82
CA GLY A 300 3.58 -33.72 -14.50
C GLY A 300 4.53 -33.03 -15.48
N GLY A 301 4.53 -31.69 -15.43
CA GLY A 301 5.39 -30.86 -16.25
C GLY A 301 6.55 -30.26 -15.45
N ILE A 302 7.77 -30.42 -15.94
CA ILE A 302 8.98 -29.76 -15.46
C ILE A 302 9.02 -28.35 -16.04
N LEU A 303 9.05 -27.32 -15.18
CA LEU A 303 9.23 -25.94 -15.60
C LEU A 303 10.59 -25.74 -16.26
N THR A 304 10.61 -25.22 -17.49
CA THR A 304 11.85 -24.95 -18.23
C THR A 304 12.70 -23.86 -17.56
N SER A 305 12.05 -22.95 -16.82
CA SER A 305 12.71 -21.90 -16.05
C SER A 305 13.30 -22.36 -14.73
N ALA A 306 13.08 -23.60 -14.30
CA ALA A 306 13.59 -24.10 -13.02
C ALA A 306 15.13 -24.21 -13.00
N CYS A 307 15.70 -24.11 -11.82
CA CYS A 307 17.12 -24.45 -11.58
C CYS A 307 17.25 -25.97 -11.41
N ARG A 308 16.38 -26.53 -10.58
CA ARG A 308 16.30 -27.96 -10.27
C ARG A 308 14.85 -28.38 -10.17
N TRP A 309 14.60 -29.66 -10.40
CA TRP A 309 13.29 -30.27 -10.25
C TRP A 309 13.39 -31.63 -9.58
N TYR A 310 12.32 -32.02 -8.91
CA TYR A 310 12.17 -33.26 -8.15
C TYR A 310 10.78 -33.82 -8.45
N ALA A 311 10.72 -34.97 -9.12
CA ALA A 311 9.49 -35.70 -9.35
C ALA A 311 9.08 -36.40 -8.06
N LEU A 312 7.86 -36.13 -7.59
CA LEU A 312 7.34 -36.56 -6.30
C LEU A 312 6.21 -37.56 -6.47
N ARG A 313 6.26 -38.64 -5.70
CA ARG A 313 5.14 -39.58 -5.54
C ARG A 313 4.69 -39.63 -4.09
N VAL A 314 3.38 -39.49 -3.86
CA VAL A 314 2.77 -39.54 -2.54
C VAL A 314 2.99 -40.91 -1.92
N SER A 315 3.57 -40.94 -0.72
CA SER A 315 3.75 -42.16 0.08
C SER A 315 2.67 -42.27 1.16
N THR A 316 2.31 -41.17 1.81
CA THR A 316 1.19 -41.11 2.77
C THR A 316 0.44 -39.77 2.66
N LEU A 317 -0.86 -39.80 2.95
CA LEU A 317 -1.73 -38.63 2.94
C LEU A 317 -2.63 -38.69 4.16
N ASP A 318 -2.56 -37.67 5.01
CA ASP A 318 -3.45 -37.43 6.14
C ASP A 318 -4.22 -36.12 5.92
N ASP A 319 -5.54 -36.22 5.78
CA ASP A 319 -6.46 -35.10 5.61
C ASP A 319 -7.47 -34.97 6.76
N SER A 320 -7.12 -35.47 7.95
CA SER A 320 -7.92 -35.30 9.16
C SER A 320 -8.03 -33.84 9.62
N GLU A 321 -7.01 -33.03 9.33
CA GLU A 321 -6.94 -31.60 9.66
C GLU A 321 -7.22 -30.71 8.44
N ALA A 322 -7.65 -29.47 8.68
CA ALA A 322 -7.96 -28.50 7.61
C ALA A 322 -6.79 -28.23 6.64
N ARG A 323 -5.57 -28.42 7.14
CA ARG A 323 -4.33 -28.40 6.36
C ARG A 323 -3.77 -29.82 6.35
N ALA A 324 -3.90 -30.50 5.21
CA ALA A 324 -3.48 -31.88 5.06
C ALA A 324 -1.96 -32.02 5.20
N GLU A 325 -1.50 -33.20 5.61
CA GLU A 325 -0.10 -33.59 5.64
C GLU A 325 0.13 -34.70 4.62
N ILE A 326 0.91 -34.39 3.57
CA ILE A 326 1.19 -35.32 2.47
C ILE A 326 2.70 -35.56 2.45
N GLU A 327 3.10 -36.79 2.76
CA GLU A 327 4.48 -37.24 2.60
C GLU A 327 4.68 -37.75 1.17
N THR A 328 5.82 -37.40 0.59
CA THR A 328 6.19 -37.82 -0.76
C THR A 328 7.64 -38.29 -0.80
N GLU A 329 7.92 -39.20 -1.73
CA GLU A 329 9.26 -39.66 -2.08
C GLU A 329 9.67 -39.10 -3.44
N VAL A 330 10.96 -38.73 -3.55
CA VAL A 330 11.55 -38.32 -4.83
C VAL A 330 11.83 -39.56 -5.66
N VAL A 331 11.18 -39.67 -6.82
CA VAL A 331 11.30 -40.81 -7.74
C VAL A 331 12.21 -40.51 -8.93
N ASP A 332 12.41 -39.22 -9.23
CA ASP A 332 13.35 -38.74 -10.23
C ASP A 332 13.72 -37.27 -9.93
N GLN A 333 14.84 -36.80 -10.44
CA GLN A 333 15.29 -35.42 -10.22
C GLN A 333 16.25 -34.96 -11.31
N GLY A 334 16.33 -33.65 -11.50
CA GLY A 334 17.25 -33.06 -12.45
C GLY A 334 17.73 -31.67 -12.09
N ARG A 335 18.83 -31.28 -12.74
CA ARG A 335 19.42 -29.94 -12.65
C ARG A 335 19.49 -29.35 -14.05
N LEU A 336 18.74 -28.27 -14.26
CA LEU A 336 18.77 -27.53 -15.51
C LEU A 336 19.88 -26.47 -15.48
N ARG A 337 20.09 -25.84 -14.32
CA ARG A 337 21.14 -24.83 -14.09
C ARG A 337 21.40 -24.62 -12.60
N ASP A 338 22.33 -23.72 -12.31
CA ASP A 338 22.74 -23.41 -10.95
C ASP A 338 21.78 -22.44 -10.28
N PHE A 339 21.47 -22.72 -9.01
CA PHE A 339 20.75 -21.80 -8.15
C PHE A 339 21.76 -21.00 -7.33
N PHE A 340 21.80 -19.69 -7.54
CA PHE A 340 22.73 -18.79 -6.85
C PHE A 340 22.13 -18.11 -5.62
N GLY A 341 20.93 -18.51 -5.21
CA GLY A 341 20.18 -17.88 -4.12
C GLY A 341 19.38 -16.66 -4.57
N PHE A 342 18.68 -16.05 -3.62
CA PHE A 342 17.97 -14.79 -3.82
C PHE A 342 18.84 -13.63 -3.34
N ASN A 343 18.94 -12.58 -4.15
CA ASN A 343 19.44 -11.29 -3.66
C ASN A 343 18.34 -10.58 -2.85
N ARG A 344 18.67 -9.41 -2.27
CA ARG A 344 17.71 -8.67 -1.43
C ARG A 344 16.42 -8.30 -2.17
N ALA A 345 16.49 -7.96 -3.46
CA ALA A 345 15.32 -7.65 -4.28
C ALA A 345 14.43 -8.87 -4.51
N LYS A 346 15.01 -10.03 -4.85
CA LYS A 346 14.27 -11.29 -5.00
C LYS A 346 13.55 -11.68 -3.71
N HIS A 347 14.21 -11.58 -2.57
CA HIS A 347 13.57 -11.78 -1.27
C HIS A 347 12.40 -10.82 -1.04
N ALA A 348 12.57 -9.54 -1.37
CA ALA A 348 11.51 -8.55 -1.20
C ALA A 348 10.28 -8.82 -2.09
N VAL A 349 10.48 -9.30 -3.32
CA VAL A 349 9.38 -9.73 -4.20
C VAL A 349 8.63 -10.92 -3.62
N VAL A 350 9.33 -11.91 -3.07
CA VAL A 350 8.71 -13.09 -2.46
C VAL A 350 7.88 -12.71 -1.24
N GLU A 351 8.39 -11.82 -0.38
CA GLU A 351 7.63 -11.26 0.74
C GLU A 351 6.41 -10.46 0.27
N ALA A 352 6.54 -9.66 -0.79
CA ALA A 352 5.42 -8.94 -1.38
C ALA A 352 4.33 -9.89 -1.94
N ALA A 353 4.72 -11.05 -2.47
CA ALA A 353 3.79 -12.06 -2.93
C ALA A 353 2.97 -12.64 -1.77
N ILE A 354 3.61 -12.88 -0.61
CA ILE A 354 2.91 -13.30 0.61
C ILE A 354 1.88 -12.25 1.03
N LEU A 355 2.24 -10.97 1.03
CA LEU A 355 1.30 -9.88 1.35
C LEU A 355 0.13 -9.84 0.37
N ALA A 356 0.37 -10.04 -0.93
CA ALA A 356 -0.66 -10.10 -1.95
C ALA A 356 -1.70 -11.20 -1.70
N THR A 357 -1.28 -12.37 -1.23
CA THR A 357 -2.21 -13.46 -0.86
C THR A 357 -3.03 -13.20 0.40
N ARG A 358 -2.68 -12.16 1.19
CA ARG A 358 -3.28 -11.85 2.49
C ARG A 358 -4.10 -10.56 2.49
N VAL A 359 -4.38 -9.99 1.32
CA VAL A 359 -5.14 -8.73 1.20
C VAL A 359 -6.53 -8.82 1.85
N GLY A 360 -7.17 -9.99 1.85
CA GLY A 360 -8.46 -10.21 2.54
C GLY A 360 -8.36 -10.51 4.03
N ILE A 361 -7.15 -10.56 4.61
CA ILE A 361 -6.90 -10.97 6.00
C ILE A 361 -6.22 -9.85 6.81
N LEU A 362 -5.24 -9.17 6.23
CA LEU A 362 -4.43 -8.16 6.91
C LEU A 362 -4.98 -6.73 6.69
N PRO A 363 -4.77 -5.80 7.63
CA PRO A 363 -5.15 -4.40 7.46
C PRO A 363 -4.47 -3.73 6.26
N ALA A 364 -5.24 -2.97 5.47
CA ALA A 364 -4.75 -2.31 4.26
C ALA A 364 -3.53 -1.39 4.51
N GLU A 365 -3.54 -0.64 5.61
CA GLU A 365 -2.42 0.26 5.96
C GLU A 365 -1.13 -0.49 6.29
N GLU A 366 -1.23 -1.66 6.92
CA GLU A 366 -0.08 -2.52 7.20
C GLU A 366 0.51 -3.06 5.90
N ILE A 367 -0.34 -3.57 5.00
CA ILE A 367 0.09 -4.03 3.67
C ILE A 367 0.78 -2.90 2.90
N ARG A 368 0.21 -1.69 2.87
CA ARG A 368 0.82 -0.52 2.21
C ARG A 368 2.19 -0.20 2.78
N ARG A 369 2.30 -0.13 4.10
CA ARG A 369 3.55 0.20 4.79
C ARG A 369 4.63 -0.83 4.46
N GLU A 370 4.29 -2.12 4.50
CA GLU A 370 5.23 -3.19 4.17
C GLU A 370 5.62 -3.17 2.70
N ILE A 371 4.68 -2.97 1.76
CA ILE A 371 5.00 -2.86 0.33
C ILE A 371 5.95 -1.68 0.06
N GLN A 372 5.74 -0.53 0.68
CA GLN A 372 6.66 0.61 0.56
C GLN A 372 8.05 0.27 1.11
N ARG A 373 8.12 -0.44 2.25
CA ARG A 373 9.39 -0.91 2.81
C ARG A 373 10.12 -1.88 1.88
N LEU A 374 9.37 -2.78 1.23
CA LEU A 374 9.90 -3.78 0.29
C LEU A 374 10.31 -3.17 -1.06
N LYS A 375 9.83 -1.98 -1.42
CA LYS A 375 10.27 -1.26 -2.62
C LYS A 375 11.75 -0.89 -2.59
N VAL A 376 12.24 -0.44 -1.44
CA VAL A 376 13.64 0.02 -1.26
C VAL A 376 14.70 -1.04 -1.64
N PRO A 377 14.63 -2.30 -1.19
CA PRO A 377 15.59 -3.31 -1.62
C PRO A 377 15.46 -3.67 -3.12
N VAL A 378 14.26 -3.59 -3.70
CA VAL A 378 14.06 -3.81 -5.16
C VAL A 378 14.70 -2.69 -5.97
N GLU A 379 14.51 -1.43 -5.59
CA GLU A 379 15.16 -0.28 -6.26
C GLU A 379 16.70 -0.35 -6.16
N LYS A 380 17.24 -0.81 -5.03
CA LYS A 380 18.69 -0.84 -4.79
C LYS A 380 19.40 -2.05 -5.41
N THR A 381 18.73 -3.19 -5.54
CA THR A 381 19.37 -4.47 -5.88
C THR A 381 18.63 -5.31 -6.92
N GLY A 382 17.50 -4.82 -7.43
CA GLY A 382 16.68 -5.51 -8.41
C GLY A 382 17.12 -5.24 -9.84
N GLY A 383 17.03 -6.25 -10.69
CA GLY A 383 17.06 -6.10 -12.13
C GLY A 383 15.66 -5.93 -12.71
N PRO A 384 15.51 -5.97 -14.05
CA PRO A 384 14.22 -5.77 -14.70
C PRO A 384 13.13 -6.76 -14.27
N GLN A 385 13.50 -8.00 -13.92
CA GLN A 385 12.56 -9.03 -13.49
C GLN A 385 11.94 -8.71 -12.13
N GLU A 386 12.77 -8.34 -11.14
CA GLU A 386 12.29 -8.01 -9.80
C GLU A 386 11.40 -6.76 -9.80
N HIS A 387 11.74 -5.77 -10.63
CA HIS A 387 10.93 -4.56 -10.80
C HIS A 387 9.56 -4.89 -11.41
N ARG A 388 9.51 -5.70 -12.49
CA ARG A 388 8.23 -6.14 -13.07
C ARG A 388 7.39 -6.94 -12.08
N ALA A 389 8.02 -7.84 -11.33
CA ALA A 389 7.34 -8.67 -10.35
C ALA A 389 6.76 -7.84 -9.21
N LEU A 390 7.53 -6.90 -8.65
CA LEU A 390 7.03 -6.00 -7.60
C LEU A 390 5.93 -5.06 -8.12
N ALA A 391 6.08 -4.53 -9.34
CA ALA A 391 5.06 -3.69 -9.97
C ALA A 391 3.75 -4.46 -10.17
N PHE A 392 3.84 -5.70 -10.66
CA PHE A 392 2.70 -6.62 -10.78
C PHE A 392 2.01 -6.85 -9.43
N LEU A 393 2.76 -7.17 -8.38
CA LEU A 393 2.21 -7.41 -7.05
C LEU A 393 1.60 -6.15 -6.43
N THR A 394 2.25 -5.00 -6.59
CA THR A 394 1.73 -3.71 -6.12
C THR A 394 0.43 -3.36 -6.85
N SER A 395 0.37 -3.61 -8.15
CA SER A 395 -0.83 -3.48 -8.97
C SER A 395 -1.95 -4.41 -8.49
N TYR A 396 -1.65 -5.68 -8.24
CA TYR A 396 -2.61 -6.66 -7.75
C TYR A 396 -3.14 -6.28 -6.36
N ILE A 397 -2.24 -5.95 -5.42
CA ILE A 397 -2.59 -5.51 -4.07
C ILE A 397 -3.44 -4.24 -4.14
N GLY A 398 -3.03 -3.29 -4.98
CA GLY A 398 -3.79 -2.07 -5.21
C GLY A 398 -5.20 -2.41 -5.66
N HIS A 399 -5.37 -3.20 -6.73
CA HIS A 399 -6.68 -3.66 -7.18
C HIS A 399 -7.51 -4.34 -6.09
N ALA A 400 -6.91 -5.26 -5.34
CA ALA A 400 -7.58 -6.00 -4.27
C ALA A 400 -7.97 -5.10 -3.09
N LEU A 401 -7.21 -4.02 -2.84
CA LEU A 401 -7.52 -2.98 -1.85
C LEU A 401 -8.44 -1.87 -2.39
N GLY A 402 -8.86 -1.94 -3.66
CA GLY A 402 -9.66 -0.92 -4.33
C GLY A 402 -8.88 0.34 -4.72
N GLU A 403 -7.56 0.24 -4.82
CA GLU A 403 -6.62 1.26 -5.28
C GLU A 403 -6.38 1.12 -6.80
N LYS A 404 -6.10 2.25 -7.45
CA LYS A 404 -5.79 2.27 -8.88
C LYS A 404 -4.36 1.86 -9.14
N VAL A 405 -4.15 1.09 -10.21
CA VAL A 405 -2.83 0.74 -10.73
C VAL A 405 -2.11 1.99 -11.20
N LEU A 406 -0.99 2.26 -10.55
CA LEU A 406 0.04 3.20 -11.00
C LEU A 406 0.67 2.66 -12.28
N ALA A 407 0.10 2.97 -13.45
CA ALA A 407 0.88 2.97 -14.70
C ALA A 407 1.66 4.30 -14.81
N SER A 408 2.39 4.67 -13.74
CA SER A 408 3.25 5.86 -13.71
C SER A 408 4.64 5.58 -14.29
N GLU A 409 5.04 4.31 -14.47
CA GLU A 409 6.37 3.95 -14.99
C GLU A 409 6.41 3.55 -16.48
N GLN A 410 5.26 3.38 -17.15
CA GLN A 410 5.22 3.02 -18.59
C GLN A 410 4.81 4.17 -19.53
N ALA A 411 4.30 5.30 -19.03
CA ALA A 411 3.78 6.38 -19.89
C ALA A 411 4.86 7.32 -20.47
N ALA A 412 6.14 7.12 -20.15
CA ALA A 412 7.24 7.91 -20.74
C ALA A 412 7.54 7.56 -22.21
N VAL A 413 6.76 6.68 -22.84
CA VAL A 413 6.91 6.32 -24.26
C VAL A 413 6.16 7.34 -25.11
N ARG A 414 6.91 8.25 -25.74
CA ARG A 414 6.39 9.21 -26.71
C ARG A 414 5.66 8.46 -27.85
N GLY A 415 4.38 8.75 -28.05
CA GLY A 415 3.58 8.24 -29.17
C GLY A 415 2.37 7.37 -28.81
N VAL A 416 2.06 7.20 -27.52
CA VAL A 416 1.01 6.29 -27.06
C VAL A 416 -0.37 6.97 -26.99
N THR A 417 -1.42 6.25 -27.37
CA THR A 417 -2.82 6.66 -27.18
C THR A 417 -3.36 6.12 -25.86
N LEU A 418 -4.06 6.96 -25.10
CA LEU A 418 -4.65 6.64 -23.81
C LEU A 418 -6.17 6.58 -23.91
N HIS A 419 -6.78 5.66 -23.17
CA HIS A 419 -8.23 5.61 -22.96
C HIS A 419 -8.54 5.87 -21.50
N VAL A 420 -9.25 6.96 -21.21
CA VAL A 420 -9.67 7.32 -19.85
C VAL A 420 -11.16 7.05 -19.74
N SER A 421 -11.58 6.19 -18.80
CA SER A 421 -12.98 5.94 -18.50
C SER A 421 -13.29 6.28 -17.05
N THR A 422 -14.40 6.95 -16.79
CA THR A 422 -14.77 7.36 -15.42
C THR A 422 -16.24 7.08 -15.12
N PRO A 423 -16.55 6.58 -13.91
CA PRO A 423 -17.94 6.35 -13.51
C PRO A 423 -18.71 7.65 -13.31
N SER A 424 -20.04 7.55 -13.32
CA SER A 424 -20.91 8.64 -12.87
C SER A 424 -21.09 8.60 -11.36
N ARG A 425 -21.52 9.72 -10.79
CA ARG A 425 -21.72 9.88 -9.35
C ARG A 425 -23.17 10.20 -9.04
N LEU A 426 -23.80 9.36 -8.24
CA LEU A 426 -25.04 9.65 -7.52
C LEU A 426 -24.69 10.35 -6.21
N HIS A 427 -25.25 11.52 -5.91
CA HIS A 427 -24.99 12.25 -4.67
C HIS A 427 -26.27 12.36 -3.85
N CYS A 428 -26.31 11.66 -2.71
CA CYS A 428 -27.55 11.43 -1.99
C CYS A 428 -27.90 12.55 -1.00
N GLY A 429 -27.03 13.54 -0.81
CA GLY A 429 -27.31 14.68 0.07
C GLY A 429 -26.08 15.30 0.71
N MET A 430 -26.24 16.48 1.32
CA MET A 430 -25.19 17.17 2.08
C MET A 430 -25.48 17.13 3.59
N LEU A 431 -24.45 17.03 4.42
CA LEU A 431 -24.58 16.93 5.88
C LEU A 431 -24.88 18.26 6.57
N ALA A 432 -24.22 19.33 6.14
CA ALA A 432 -24.39 20.64 6.75
C ALA A 432 -24.04 21.75 5.77
N PHE A 433 -24.68 22.91 5.90
CA PHE A 433 -24.29 24.16 5.25
C PHE A 433 -24.93 25.34 5.97
N GLY A 434 -24.39 26.54 5.77
CA GLY A 434 -24.87 27.77 6.40
C GLY A 434 -24.10 28.18 7.66
N GLU A 435 -24.50 29.29 8.26
CA GLU A 435 -23.84 29.86 9.44
C GLU A 435 -23.93 28.92 10.65
N GLY A 436 -22.84 28.82 11.41
CA GLY A 436 -22.76 28.01 12.64
C GLY A 436 -22.38 26.54 12.44
N ALA A 437 -22.37 26.02 11.21
CA ALA A 437 -21.93 24.65 10.95
C ALA A 437 -20.41 24.50 11.18
N ALA A 438 -20.02 23.55 12.05
CA ALA A 438 -18.62 23.26 12.37
C ALA A 438 -17.80 22.83 11.13
N ARG A 439 -18.48 22.20 10.17
CA ARG A 439 -17.98 21.80 8.86
C ARG A 439 -19.02 22.15 7.81
N GLN A 440 -18.57 22.63 6.66
CA GLN A 440 -19.43 22.95 5.52
C GLN A 440 -19.47 21.77 4.54
N PHE A 441 -20.65 21.45 4.04
CA PHE A 441 -20.94 20.36 3.11
C PHE A 441 -20.70 18.98 3.75
N GLY A 442 -19.96 18.09 3.10
CA GLY A 442 -19.92 16.67 3.48
C GLY A 442 -21.17 15.96 3.01
N GLY A 443 -21.12 14.65 2.83
CA GLY A 443 -22.26 13.92 2.29
C GLY A 443 -21.94 12.51 1.82
N LEU A 444 -22.96 11.90 1.23
CA LEU A 444 -22.93 10.56 0.69
C LEU A 444 -22.97 10.61 -0.83
N GLY A 445 -22.14 9.82 -1.49
CA GLY A 445 -22.36 9.48 -2.90
C GLY A 445 -22.03 8.05 -3.23
N ILE A 446 -22.56 7.61 -4.36
CA ILE A 446 -22.42 6.26 -4.89
C ILE A 446 -21.95 6.37 -6.33
N MET A 447 -20.91 5.61 -6.69
CA MET A 447 -20.37 5.58 -8.03
C MET A 447 -21.04 4.46 -8.84
N ILE A 448 -21.43 4.75 -10.07
CA ILE A 448 -22.12 3.82 -10.97
C ILE A 448 -21.40 3.68 -12.30
N ASP A 449 -21.46 2.49 -12.88
CA ASP A 449 -20.70 2.11 -14.08
C ASP A 449 -21.21 2.78 -15.36
N ARG A 450 -22.48 3.21 -15.38
CA ARG A 450 -23.12 3.86 -16.53
C ARG A 450 -24.25 4.81 -16.12
N PRO A 451 -24.54 5.86 -16.93
CA PRO A 451 -23.72 6.31 -18.06
C PRO A 451 -22.36 6.82 -17.57
N ARG A 452 -21.33 6.82 -18.42
CA ARG A 452 -19.93 7.11 -18.00
C ARG A 452 -19.24 8.07 -18.97
N VAL A 453 -18.12 8.63 -18.53
CA VAL A 453 -17.21 9.34 -19.44
C VAL A 453 -16.24 8.35 -20.06
N LYS A 454 -16.00 8.46 -21.36
CA LYS A 454 -14.87 7.84 -22.05
C LYS A 454 -14.18 8.84 -22.94
N LEU A 455 -12.87 8.98 -22.75
CA LEU A 455 -12.00 9.81 -23.55
C LEU A 455 -10.93 8.96 -24.21
N ARG A 456 -10.59 9.30 -25.44
CA ARG A 456 -9.35 8.90 -26.09
C ARG A 456 -8.42 10.11 -26.13
N VAL A 457 -7.21 9.98 -25.60
CA VAL A 457 -6.25 11.08 -25.45
C VAL A 457 -4.93 10.66 -26.10
N SER A 458 -4.46 11.40 -27.09
CA SER A 458 -3.21 11.09 -27.80
C SER A 458 -2.35 12.35 -28.01
N PRO A 459 -1.05 12.21 -28.27
CA PRO A 459 -0.18 13.33 -28.60
C PRO A 459 -0.66 14.07 -29.86
N GLY A 460 -0.50 15.39 -29.89
CA GLY A 460 -0.79 16.20 -31.09
C GLY A 460 0.04 17.48 -31.12
N GLU A 461 0.27 18.06 -32.30
CA GLU A 461 1.06 19.31 -32.43
C GLU A 461 0.38 20.52 -31.76
N ARG A 462 -0.95 20.49 -31.69
CA ARG A 462 -1.82 21.49 -31.05
C ARG A 462 -3.01 20.80 -30.42
N LEU A 463 -3.66 21.47 -29.46
CA LEU A 463 -4.92 20.98 -28.90
C LEU A 463 -5.99 20.82 -29.99
N GLN A 464 -6.52 19.60 -30.11
CA GLN A 464 -7.69 19.28 -30.93
C GLN A 464 -8.68 18.50 -30.07
N THR A 465 -9.95 18.90 -30.08
CA THR A 465 -10.99 18.22 -29.30
C THR A 465 -12.16 17.86 -30.19
N GLU A 466 -12.64 16.62 -30.10
CA GLU A 466 -13.73 16.08 -30.92
C GLU A 466 -14.74 15.33 -30.03
N GLY A 467 -15.97 15.15 -30.52
CA GLY A 467 -17.03 14.42 -29.81
C GLY A 467 -17.95 15.29 -28.94
N PRO A 468 -18.85 14.67 -28.14
CA PRO A 468 -19.76 15.39 -27.26
C PRO A 468 -19.02 16.26 -26.24
N LEU A 469 -19.54 17.47 -25.96
CA LEU A 469 -18.94 18.40 -24.98
C LEU A 469 -17.50 18.84 -25.30
N ALA A 470 -17.06 18.78 -26.57
CA ALA A 470 -15.70 19.14 -26.98
C ALA A 470 -15.24 20.53 -26.53
N GLU A 471 -16.14 21.53 -26.52
CA GLU A 471 -15.82 22.88 -26.03
C GLU A 471 -15.42 22.87 -24.55
N ARG A 472 -16.15 22.12 -23.70
CA ARG A 472 -15.81 21.97 -22.28
C ARG A 472 -14.50 21.22 -22.07
N VAL A 473 -14.24 20.21 -22.90
CA VAL A 473 -12.97 19.49 -22.89
C VAL A 473 -11.81 20.41 -23.26
N THR A 474 -11.99 21.31 -24.22
CA THR A 474 -11.00 22.33 -24.58
C THR A 474 -10.65 23.20 -23.38
N GLU A 475 -11.65 23.68 -22.64
CA GLU A 475 -11.45 24.48 -21.43
C GLU A 475 -10.67 23.70 -20.36
N PHE A 476 -11.06 22.46 -20.07
CA PHE A 476 -10.38 21.65 -19.06
C PHE A 476 -8.96 21.27 -19.47
N ALA A 477 -8.69 21.01 -20.75
CA ALA A 477 -7.36 20.69 -21.23
C ALA A 477 -6.41 21.90 -21.05
N ARG A 478 -6.90 23.12 -21.29
CA ARG A 478 -6.16 24.36 -21.02
C ARG A 478 -5.90 24.59 -19.53
N LEU A 479 -6.81 24.16 -18.65
CA LEU A 479 -6.60 24.23 -17.20
C LEU A 479 -5.66 23.13 -16.67
N ALA A 480 -5.62 21.98 -17.34
CA ALA A 480 -4.88 20.81 -16.88
C ALA A 480 -3.41 20.76 -17.33
N THR A 481 -3.06 21.41 -18.44
CA THR A 481 -1.70 21.43 -19.01
C THR A 481 -0.68 22.01 -18.03
N THR A 482 0.51 21.40 -17.98
CA THR A 482 1.66 21.95 -17.26
C THR A 482 2.71 22.55 -18.18
N GLN A 483 2.43 22.60 -19.49
CA GLN A 483 3.32 23.23 -20.47
C GLN A 483 3.58 24.69 -20.12
N ALA A 484 4.85 25.12 -20.23
CA ALA A 484 5.28 26.45 -19.83
C ALA A 484 4.62 27.59 -20.64
N ASP A 485 4.20 27.32 -21.87
CA ASP A 485 3.47 28.25 -22.73
C ASP A 485 1.95 28.24 -22.48
N GLY A 486 1.47 27.36 -21.58
CA GLY A 486 0.05 27.18 -21.29
C GLY A 486 -0.75 26.58 -22.47
N ALA A 487 -0.09 26.07 -23.51
CA ALA A 487 -0.72 25.56 -24.72
C ALA A 487 -0.69 24.02 -24.74
N PRO A 488 -1.84 23.33 -24.56
CA PRO A 488 -1.89 21.87 -24.59
C PRO A 488 -1.57 21.32 -25.98
N ARG A 489 -0.86 20.19 -26.03
CA ARG A 489 -0.43 19.51 -27.27
C ARG A 489 -0.98 18.09 -27.30
N ALA A 490 -2.28 17.98 -27.52
CA ALA A 490 -2.99 16.72 -27.46
C ALA A 490 -4.18 16.69 -28.44
N LYS A 491 -4.53 15.50 -28.95
CA LYS A 491 -5.83 15.22 -29.52
C LYS A 491 -6.67 14.50 -28.47
N ILE A 492 -7.84 15.06 -28.13
CA ILE A 492 -8.77 14.50 -27.15
C ILE A 492 -10.12 14.26 -27.82
N GLU A 493 -10.55 13.01 -27.87
CA GLU A 493 -11.85 12.64 -28.41
C GLU A 493 -12.74 12.12 -27.28
N VAL A 494 -13.94 12.67 -27.18
CA VAL A 494 -14.97 12.20 -26.27
C VAL A 494 -15.77 11.10 -26.95
N LEU A 495 -15.59 9.87 -26.48
CA LEU A 495 -16.26 8.68 -27.02
C LEU A 495 -17.64 8.48 -26.37
N GLU A 496 -17.76 8.80 -25.08
CA GLU A 496 -18.99 8.65 -24.30
C GLU A 496 -19.04 9.78 -23.26
N ALA A 497 -20.20 10.39 -23.07
CA ALA A 497 -20.41 11.42 -22.04
C ALA A 497 -21.83 11.30 -21.46
N PRO A 498 -21.99 11.31 -20.13
CA PRO A 498 -23.31 11.37 -19.52
C PRO A 498 -24.01 12.69 -19.84
N PRO A 499 -25.36 12.74 -19.81
CA PRO A 499 -26.09 13.99 -19.94
C PRO A 499 -25.60 15.03 -18.92
N SER A 500 -25.56 16.29 -19.35
CA SER A 500 -25.14 17.38 -18.47
C SER A 500 -26.28 17.80 -17.55
N HIS A 501 -25.96 18.14 -16.31
CA HIS A 501 -26.89 18.75 -15.35
C HIS A 501 -28.10 17.89 -14.93
N VAL A 502 -28.04 16.58 -15.10
CA VAL A 502 -29.07 15.63 -14.63
C VAL A 502 -28.74 14.97 -13.28
N GLY A 503 -27.73 15.48 -12.55
CA GLY A 503 -27.36 14.98 -11.22
C GLY A 503 -26.26 13.93 -11.20
N LEU A 504 -25.64 13.57 -12.32
CA LEU A 504 -24.64 12.49 -12.40
C LEU A 504 -23.18 12.91 -12.10
N GLY A 505 -22.96 14.17 -11.72
CA GLY A 505 -21.61 14.69 -11.50
C GLY A 505 -20.73 14.75 -12.77
N SER A 506 -21.33 14.69 -13.96
CA SER A 506 -20.66 14.59 -15.26
C SER A 506 -19.61 15.68 -15.50
N GLY A 507 -19.86 16.91 -15.04
CA GLY A 507 -18.88 18.00 -15.16
C GLY A 507 -17.60 17.79 -14.34
N THR A 508 -17.67 17.17 -13.16
CA THR A 508 -16.48 16.84 -12.35
C THR A 508 -15.75 15.67 -12.97
N GLN A 509 -16.48 14.61 -13.35
CA GLN A 509 -15.92 13.40 -13.92
C GLN A 509 -15.22 13.68 -15.26
N LEU A 510 -15.82 14.48 -16.14
CA LEU A 510 -15.22 14.91 -17.40
C LEU A 510 -13.94 15.72 -17.17
N ALA A 511 -13.97 16.70 -16.27
CA ALA A 511 -12.81 17.54 -15.99
C ALA A 511 -11.63 16.74 -15.45
N MET A 512 -11.90 15.82 -14.52
CA MET A 512 -10.87 14.95 -13.95
C MET A 512 -10.36 13.93 -14.96
N ALA A 513 -11.21 13.42 -15.85
CA ALA A 513 -10.80 12.53 -16.94
C ALA A 513 -9.80 13.24 -17.88
N VAL A 514 -10.11 14.49 -18.27
CA VAL A 514 -9.22 15.33 -19.08
C VAL A 514 -7.92 15.60 -18.33
N ALA A 515 -7.98 15.95 -17.05
CA ALA A 515 -6.79 16.22 -16.24
C ALA A 515 -5.87 14.99 -16.13
N ALA A 516 -6.44 13.82 -15.86
CA ALA A 516 -5.69 12.57 -15.78
C ALA A 516 -5.06 12.19 -17.13
N GLY A 517 -5.81 12.32 -18.23
CA GLY A 517 -5.29 12.06 -19.58
C GLY A 517 -4.16 13.01 -19.97
N MET A 518 -4.29 14.30 -19.64
CA MET A 518 -3.24 15.30 -19.88
C MET A 518 -1.99 15.04 -19.03
N ALA A 519 -2.16 14.77 -17.73
CA ALA A 519 -1.05 14.44 -16.85
C ALA A 519 -0.31 13.19 -17.33
N ALA A 520 -1.03 12.15 -17.73
CA ALA A 520 -0.46 10.94 -18.30
C ALA A 520 0.31 11.20 -19.60
N LEU A 521 -0.22 12.01 -20.52
CA LEU A 521 0.50 12.41 -21.75
C LEU A 521 1.77 13.21 -21.48
N GLU A 522 1.79 13.99 -20.40
CA GLU A 522 2.93 14.81 -19.99
C GLU A 522 3.95 14.05 -19.13
N GLY A 523 3.73 12.75 -18.87
CA GLY A 523 4.59 11.93 -18.03
C GLY A 523 4.53 12.30 -16.54
N LEU A 524 3.41 12.90 -16.11
CA LEU A 524 3.15 13.27 -14.73
C LEU A 524 2.26 12.24 -14.02
N PRO A 525 2.31 12.16 -12.67
CA PRO A 525 1.33 11.40 -11.91
C PRO A 525 -0.10 11.86 -12.21
N TYR A 526 -1.00 10.89 -12.44
CA TYR A 526 -2.41 11.10 -12.78
C TYR A 526 -3.37 10.40 -11.81
N ASP A 527 -2.84 9.92 -10.69
CA ASP A 527 -3.53 9.28 -9.58
C ASP A 527 -3.74 10.23 -8.38
N ASP A 528 -2.98 11.34 -8.30
CA ASP A 528 -3.22 12.41 -7.31
C ASP A 528 -4.48 13.22 -7.66
N VAL A 529 -5.63 12.69 -7.22
CA VAL A 529 -6.94 13.29 -7.48
C VAL A 529 -7.13 14.68 -6.87
N VAL A 530 -6.38 15.01 -5.82
CA VAL A 530 -6.43 16.33 -5.16
C VAL A 530 -5.76 17.35 -6.06
N GLU A 531 -4.58 17.03 -6.58
CA GLU A 531 -3.87 17.90 -7.51
C GLU A 531 -4.60 18.03 -8.84
N LEU A 532 -5.08 16.92 -9.42
CA LEU A 532 -5.92 16.97 -10.63
C LEU A 532 -7.14 17.88 -10.42
N SER A 533 -7.85 17.72 -9.30
CA SER A 533 -9.02 18.54 -8.97
C SER A 533 -8.68 20.02 -8.77
N ARG A 534 -7.53 20.32 -8.18
CA ARG A 534 -7.04 21.70 -7.99
C ARG A 534 -6.80 22.37 -9.35
N ARG A 535 -6.13 21.69 -10.29
CA ARG A 535 -5.84 22.21 -11.63
C ARG A 535 -7.11 22.56 -12.40
N VAL A 536 -8.07 21.65 -12.44
CA VAL A 536 -9.35 21.89 -13.17
C VAL A 536 -10.42 22.60 -12.34
N GLY A 537 -10.11 23.02 -11.11
CA GLY A 537 -11.00 23.78 -10.25
C GLY A 537 -12.28 23.04 -9.85
N ARG A 538 -12.24 21.71 -9.69
CA ARG A 538 -13.39 20.87 -9.32
C ARG A 538 -13.27 20.31 -7.90
N GLY A 539 -14.36 19.78 -7.35
CA GLY A 539 -14.37 19.17 -6.01
C GLY A 539 -14.48 20.15 -4.83
N LYS A 540 -14.51 21.47 -5.09
CA LYS A 540 -14.48 22.52 -4.06
C LYS A 540 -15.71 22.61 -3.16
N ARG A 541 -16.90 22.19 -3.62
CA ARG A 541 -18.13 22.21 -2.80
C ARG A 541 -18.39 20.85 -2.17
N SER A 542 -18.49 19.83 -3.02
CA SER A 542 -18.53 18.42 -2.62
C SER A 542 -17.33 17.72 -3.24
N SER A 543 -16.55 17.04 -2.38
CA SER A 543 -15.38 16.26 -2.81
C SER A 543 -15.73 14.80 -3.09
N VAL A 544 -17.00 14.42 -2.94
CA VAL A 544 -17.52 13.07 -3.24
C VAL A 544 -17.15 12.62 -4.66
N GLY A 545 -17.33 13.48 -5.67
CA GLY A 545 -16.98 13.14 -7.05
C GLY A 545 -15.47 12.96 -7.28
N MET A 546 -14.64 13.67 -6.52
CA MET A 546 -13.17 13.53 -6.57
C MET A 546 -12.73 12.21 -5.95
N HIS A 547 -13.22 11.89 -4.76
CA HIS A 547 -12.92 10.63 -4.08
C HIS A 547 -13.50 9.43 -4.84
N GLY A 548 -14.71 9.57 -5.40
CA GLY A 548 -15.33 8.57 -6.25
C GLY A 548 -14.61 8.38 -7.58
N PHE A 549 -14.03 9.44 -8.16
CA PHE A 549 -13.11 9.29 -9.29
C PHE A 549 -11.88 8.45 -8.87
N ALA A 550 -11.39 8.56 -7.63
CA ALA A 550 -10.20 7.87 -7.14
C ALA A 550 -10.40 6.37 -6.86
N GLY A 551 -11.56 5.94 -6.33
CA GLY A 551 -11.72 4.55 -5.87
C GLY A 551 -13.10 3.94 -6.07
N GLY A 552 -14.03 4.64 -6.72
CA GLY A 552 -15.40 4.15 -6.87
C GLY A 552 -16.10 3.90 -5.53
N GLY A 553 -17.16 3.11 -5.57
CA GLY A 553 -17.91 2.61 -4.44
C GLY A 553 -18.86 3.64 -3.84
N MET A 554 -19.24 3.38 -2.60
CA MET A 554 -19.93 4.33 -1.74
C MET A 554 -18.92 5.21 -1.02
N ILE A 555 -19.08 6.52 -1.16
CA ILE A 555 -18.17 7.55 -0.67
C ILE A 555 -18.84 8.34 0.45
N LEU A 556 -18.20 8.37 1.60
CA LEU A 556 -18.58 9.23 2.72
C LEU A 556 -17.56 10.36 2.89
N GLU A 557 -18.02 11.59 2.68
CA GLU A 557 -17.19 12.80 2.72
C GLU A 557 -17.48 13.65 3.97
N GLY A 558 -16.43 14.07 4.68
CA GLY A 558 -16.55 14.67 6.02
C GLY A 558 -16.74 16.18 6.06
N GLY A 559 -17.02 16.84 4.94
CA GLY A 559 -17.15 18.28 4.86
C GLY A 559 -15.83 19.02 5.06
N LYS A 560 -15.87 20.34 4.95
CA LYS A 560 -14.69 21.21 4.99
C LYS A 560 -14.68 22.07 6.24
N ARG A 561 -13.49 22.26 6.81
CA ARG A 561 -13.25 23.17 7.93
C ARG A 561 -12.39 24.34 7.45
N GLY A 562 -12.79 25.56 7.81
CA GLY A 562 -12.04 26.78 7.49
C GLY A 562 -11.88 26.99 5.97
N THR A 563 -10.67 27.37 5.55
CA THR A 563 -10.33 27.71 4.16
C THR A 563 -9.90 26.51 3.30
N ARG A 564 -10.06 25.27 3.78
CA ARG A 564 -9.68 24.08 2.99
C ARG A 564 -10.51 23.99 1.71
N ASP A 565 -9.83 23.67 0.60
CA ASP A 565 -10.47 23.48 -0.71
C ASP A 565 -11.34 22.22 -0.77
N PHE A 566 -10.90 21.12 -0.14
CA PHE A 566 -11.52 19.79 -0.27
C PHE A 566 -11.84 19.16 1.09
N GLY A 567 -12.93 18.40 1.14
CA GLY A 567 -13.34 17.64 2.31
C GLY A 567 -12.62 16.29 2.37
N PRO A 568 -12.26 15.80 3.57
CA PRO A 568 -11.58 14.52 3.71
C PRO A 568 -12.53 13.36 3.39
N LEU A 569 -11.97 12.30 2.81
CA LEU A 569 -12.64 11.00 2.71
C LEU A 569 -12.71 10.41 4.12
N LEU A 570 -13.92 10.14 4.63
CA LEU A 570 -14.10 9.47 5.92
C LEU A 570 -14.12 7.95 5.75
N SER A 571 -14.82 7.49 4.72
CA SER A 571 -14.90 6.07 4.40
C SER A 571 -15.21 5.88 2.91
N ARG A 572 -14.69 4.79 2.36
CA ARG A 572 -15.06 4.26 1.05
C ARG A 572 -15.39 2.79 1.20
N VAL A 573 -16.56 2.39 0.71
CA VAL A 573 -17.04 1.00 0.78
C VAL A 573 -17.33 0.49 -0.62
N ALA A 574 -16.85 -0.72 -0.93
CA ALA A 574 -17.30 -1.43 -2.12
C ALA A 574 -18.73 -1.90 -1.88
N LEU A 575 -19.65 -1.56 -2.78
CA LEU A 575 -21.02 -2.08 -2.72
C LEU A 575 -21.08 -3.46 -3.38
N PRO A 576 -21.97 -4.37 -2.95
CA PRO A 576 -22.13 -5.68 -3.58
C PRO A 576 -22.31 -5.59 -5.11
N GLU A 577 -21.61 -6.45 -5.86
CA GLU A 577 -21.63 -6.42 -7.34
C GLU A 577 -22.99 -6.85 -7.92
N GLU A 578 -23.80 -7.52 -7.12
CA GLU A 578 -25.15 -7.98 -7.41
C GLU A 578 -26.12 -6.80 -7.44
N TRP A 579 -25.92 -5.79 -6.60
CA TRP A 579 -26.85 -4.67 -6.50
C TRP A 579 -26.94 -3.90 -7.82
N ARG A 580 -28.14 -3.41 -8.11
CA ARG A 580 -28.44 -2.62 -9.31
C ARG A 580 -29.04 -1.29 -8.90
N PHE A 581 -28.78 -0.28 -9.71
CA PHE A 581 -29.35 1.05 -9.58
C PHE A 581 -30.25 1.28 -10.77
N VAL A 582 -31.55 1.51 -10.53
CA VAL A 582 -32.50 1.89 -11.58
C VAL A 582 -32.68 3.39 -11.52
N LEU A 583 -32.23 4.09 -12.56
CA LEU A 583 -32.27 5.54 -12.68
C LEU A 583 -33.41 5.97 -13.59
N LEU A 584 -34.13 7.00 -13.17
CA LEU A 584 -35.05 7.78 -13.99
C LEU A 584 -34.45 9.17 -14.21
N LEU A 585 -33.93 9.39 -15.40
CA LEU A 585 -33.35 10.67 -15.82
C LEU A 585 -34.33 11.40 -16.75
N PRO A 586 -34.45 12.73 -16.72
CA PRO A 586 -35.24 13.43 -17.72
C PRO A 586 -34.58 13.37 -19.10
N ARG A 587 -35.40 13.25 -20.15
CA ARG A 587 -34.96 13.40 -21.54
C ARG A 587 -34.69 14.85 -21.90
N GLU A 588 -35.48 15.77 -21.34
CA GLU A 588 -35.36 17.22 -21.57
C GLU A 588 -35.37 17.97 -20.22
N GLY A 589 -34.58 19.04 -20.15
CA GLY A 589 -34.45 19.86 -18.94
C GLY A 589 -33.15 19.61 -18.18
N ALA A 590 -32.63 20.68 -17.57
CA ALA A 590 -31.38 20.68 -16.80
C ALA A 590 -31.67 21.13 -15.36
N GLY A 591 -31.06 20.47 -14.38
CA GLY A 591 -31.05 20.94 -13.00
C GLY A 591 -30.26 22.25 -12.86
N LEU A 592 -30.37 22.87 -11.68
CA LEU A 592 -29.65 24.12 -11.40
C LEU A 592 -28.14 23.89 -11.50
N SER A 593 -27.45 24.81 -12.18
CA SER A 593 -26.00 24.80 -12.32
C SER A 593 -25.41 26.20 -12.41
N GLY A 594 -24.11 26.32 -12.14
CA GLY A 594 -23.37 27.58 -12.32
C GLY A 594 -23.92 28.70 -11.43
N ALA A 595 -24.16 29.88 -12.01
CA ALA A 595 -24.62 31.05 -11.26
C ALA A 595 -26.00 30.87 -10.60
N ALA A 596 -26.91 30.13 -11.25
CA ALA A 596 -28.23 29.85 -10.71
C ALA A 596 -28.14 28.94 -9.46
N GLU A 597 -27.24 27.95 -9.48
CA GLU A 597 -26.96 27.07 -8.35
C GLU A 597 -26.32 27.84 -7.17
N VAL A 598 -25.40 28.76 -7.45
CA VAL A 598 -24.81 29.62 -6.41
C VAL A 598 -25.86 30.52 -5.78
N LYS A 599 -26.73 31.14 -6.58
CA LYS A 599 -27.84 31.97 -6.08
C LYS A 599 -28.80 31.16 -5.21
N ALA A 600 -29.17 29.96 -5.65
CA ALA A 600 -30.01 29.04 -4.89
C ALA A 600 -29.36 28.64 -3.55
N MET A 601 -28.08 28.26 -3.58
CA MET A 601 -27.33 27.86 -2.37
C MET A 601 -27.25 29.00 -1.34
N ASN A 602 -27.04 30.24 -1.80
CA ASN A 602 -26.99 31.40 -0.92
C ASN A 602 -28.35 31.77 -0.31
N ALA A 603 -29.45 31.28 -0.87
CA ALA A 603 -30.81 31.53 -0.37
C ALA A 603 -31.28 30.48 0.64
N LEU A 604 -30.51 29.42 0.87
CA LEU A 604 -30.89 28.36 1.79
C LEU A 604 -30.67 28.76 3.25
N PRO A 605 -31.58 28.37 4.15
CA PRO A 605 -31.32 28.46 5.58
C PRO A 605 -30.18 27.51 5.98
N SER A 606 -29.52 27.80 7.10
CA SER A 606 -28.58 26.87 7.70
C SER A 606 -29.27 25.54 8.04
N VAL A 607 -28.57 24.44 7.84
CA VAL A 607 -29.04 23.12 8.27
C VAL A 607 -29.04 23.09 9.80
N ALA A 608 -30.15 22.64 10.39
CA ALA A 608 -30.28 22.54 11.84
C ALA A 608 -29.37 21.43 12.40
N VAL A 609 -28.81 21.67 13.60
CA VAL A 609 -27.79 20.78 14.20
C VAL A 609 -28.33 19.38 14.48
N ASP A 610 -29.58 19.28 14.91
CA ASP A 610 -30.29 18.02 15.13
C ASP A 610 -30.51 17.24 13.83
N VAL A 611 -30.83 17.94 12.73
CA VAL A 611 -30.93 17.33 11.39
C VAL A 611 -29.58 16.82 10.92
N THR A 612 -28.50 17.59 11.09
CA THR A 612 -27.13 17.11 10.81
C THR A 612 -26.76 15.91 11.69
N ALA A 613 -27.09 15.93 12.98
CA ALA A 613 -26.80 14.83 13.89
C ALA A 613 -27.52 13.54 13.48
N GLU A 614 -28.79 13.65 13.09
CA GLU A 614 -29.59 12.51 12.62
C GLU A 614 -29.08 11.96 11.29
N MET A 615 -28.68 12.81 10.35
CA MET A 615 -28.01 12.40 9.10
C MET A 615 -26.70 11.67 9.38
N CYS A 616 -25.86 12.19 10.27
CA CYS A 616 -24.61 11.53 10.67
C CYS A 616 -24.86 10.18 11.34
N ARG A 617 -25.86 10.09 12.23
CA ARG A 617 -26.25 8.85 12.90
C ARG A 617 -26.71 7.81 11.87
N THR A 618 -27.62 8.19 10.97
CA THR A 618 -28.12 7.33 9.90
C THR A 618 -26.98 6.81 9.03
N LEU A 619 -26.06 7.69 8.62
CA LEU A 619 -24.92 7.30 7.77
C LEU A 619 -23.94 6.38 8.48
N LEU A 620 -23.45 6.76 9.66
CA LEU A 620 -22.33 6.09 10.32
C LEU A 620 -22.76 4.82 11.05
N ILE A 621 -23.98 4.77 11.56
CA ILE A 621 -24.46 3.68 12.42
C ILE A 621 -25.38 2.72 11.66
N GLU A 622 -26.04 3.16 10.59
CA GLU A 622 -27.02 2.31 9.89
C GLU A 622 -26.60 2.02 8.44
N LEU A 623 -26.43 3.04 7.59
CA LEU A 623 -26.10 2.86 6.17
C LEU A 623 -24.71 2.26 5.93
N LEU A 624 -23.69 2.75 6.64
CA LEU A 624 -22.31 2.30 6.44
C LEU A 624 -22.12 0.83 6.84
N PRO A 625 -22.57 0.36 8.02
CA PRO A 625 -22.55 -1.06 8.36
C PRO A 625 -23.37 -1.92 7.39
N ALA A 626 -24.58 -1.48 7.02
CA ALA A 626 -25.41 -2.24 6.08
C ALA A 626 -24.73 -2.44 4.72
N ALA A 627 -24.02 -1.44 4.21
CA ALA A 627 -23.21 -1.56 3.00
C ALA A 627 -22.03 -2.54 3.16
N LEU A 628 -21.36 -2.54 4.32
CA LEU A 628 -20.22 -3.43 4.62
C LEU A 628 -20.65 -4.90 4.80
N GLU A 629 -21.83 -5.11 5.37
CA GLU A 629 -22.40 -6.43 5.68
C GLU A 629 -23.24 -6.99 4.52
N ALA A 630 -23.37 -6.23 3.42
CA ALA A 630 -24.26 -6.53 2.29
C ALA A 630 -25.74 -6.72 2.71
N ASP A 631 -26.17 -6.06 3.78
CA ASP A 631 -27.57 -6.02 4.22
C ASP A 631 -28.37 -5.04 3.34
N PHE A 632 -28.96 -5.58 2.27
CA PHE A 632 -29.74 -4.81 1.31
C PHE A 632 -30.96 -4.13 1.93
N ASP A 633 -31.67 -4.81 2.82
CA ASP A 633 -32.94 -4.31 3.35
C ASP A 633 -32.70 -3.07 4.22
N THR A 634 -31.75 -3.16 5.16
CA THR A 634 -31.36 -2.01 5.97
C THR A 634 -30.76 -0.91 5.10
N PHE A 635 -29.88 -1.26 4.15
CA PHE A 635 -29.28 -0.27 3.27
C PHE A 635 -30.32 0.53 2.49
N ALA A 636 -31.28 -0.14 1.85
CA ALA A 636 -32.31 0.49 1.04
C ALA A 636 -33.21 1.39 1.90
N ASP A 637 -33.70 0.90 3.04
CA ASP A 637 -34.58 1.69 3.91
C ASP A 637 -33.89 2.94 4.46
N ARG A 638 -32.60 2.83 4.79
CA ARG A 638 -31.83 3.95 5.34
C ARG A 638 -31.35 4.92 4.28
N LEU A 639 -31.15 4.46 3.05
CA LEU A 639 -30.88 5.35 1.92
C LEU A 639 -32.10 6.20 1.58
N ASP A 640 -33.30 5.60 1.61
CA ASP A 640 -34.58 6.32 1.48
C ASP A 640 -34.72 7.42 2.54
N TYR A 641 -34.53 7.05 3.81
CA TYR A 641 -34.65 7.97 4.93
C TYR A 641 -33.61 9.10 4.86
N PHE A 642 -32.35 8.75 4.60
CA PHE A 642 -31.27 9.73 4.45
C PHE A 642 -31.53 10.69 3.29
N GLY A 643 -31.91 10.18 2.12
CA GLY A 643 -32.19 10.99 0.94
C GLY A 643 -33.34 11.96 1.17
N HIS A 644 -34.40 11.51 1.86
CA HIS A 644 -35.52 12.37 2.25
C HIS A 644 -35.08 13.48 3.21
N LEU A 645 -34.34 13.14 4.27
CA LEU A 645 -33.88 14.09 5.28
C LEU A 645 -32.92 15.14 4.69
N ALA A 646 -31.94 14.69 3.91
CA ALA A 646 -31.00 15.57 3.24
C ALA A 646 -31.68 16.45 2.19
N GLY A 647 -32.68 15.92 1.47
CA GLY A 647 -33.49 16.66 0.53
C GLY A 647 -34.37 17.73 1.19
N ALA A 648 -34.92 17.46 2.38
CA ALA A 648 -35.74 18.42 3.13
C ALA A 648 -34.97 19.70 3.50
N CYS A 649 -33.65 19.62 3.65
CA CYS A 649 -32.78 20.79 3.84
C CYS A 649 -32.82 21.78 2.66
N PHE A 650 -33.33 21.37 1.50
CA PHE A 650 -33.42 22.18 0.29
C PHE A 650 -34.85 22.66 -0.02
N SER A 651 -35.84 22.35 0.84
CA SER A 651 -37.27 22.57 0.54
C SER A 651 -37.63 24.02 0.23
N SER A 652 -36.96 25.01 0.81
CA SER A 652 -37.24 26.43 0.53
C SER A 652 -36.93 26.84 -0.91
N VAL A 653 -36.11 26.07 -1.63
CA VAL A 653 -35.74 26.34 -3.02
C VAL A 653 -36.34 25.31 -3.99
N GLN A 654 -36.54 24.06 -3.55
CA GLN A 654 -37.01 22.99 -4.43
C GLN A 654 -38.50 22.61 -4.27
N GLY A 655 -39.21 23.19 -3.29
CA GLY A 655 -40.64 22.98 -3.06
C GLY A 655 -40.99 21.76 -2.17
N GLY A 656 -40.01 20.94 -1.81
CA GLY A 656 -40.20 19.76 -0.97
C GLY A 656 -38.90 19.03 -0.65
N PRO A 657 -38.94 17.77 -0.18
CA PRO A 657 -37.74 16.93 0.01
C PRO A 657 -37.14 16.46 -1.32
N TYR A 658 -37.90 16.53 -2.40
CA TYR A 658 -37.45 16.33 -3.77
C TYR A 658 -37.85 17.54 -4.60
N ALA A 659 -37.15 17.80 -5.70
CA ALA A 659 -37.48 18.91 -6.58
C ALA A 659 -38.85 18.69 -7.24
N GLU A 660 -39.67 19.75 -7.28
CA GLU A 660 -40.98 19.72 -7.94
C GLU A 660 -40.89 19.30 -9.43
N GLY A 661 -42.02 18.82 -9.95
CA GLY A 661 -42.13 18.33 -11.32
C GLY A 661 -41.50 16.95 -11.48
N ILE A 662 -40.57 16.82 -12.44
CA ILE A 662 -40.10 15.50 -12.91
C ILE A 662 -39.52 14.65 -11.78
N ALA A 663 -38.75 15.22 -10.85
CA ALA A 663 -38.10 14.45 -9.79
C ALA A 663 -39.11 13.92 -8.76
N ALA A 664 -39.99 14.78 -8.22
CA ALA A 664 -41.04 14.36 -7.29
C ALA A 664 -41.98 13.30 -7.91
N GLU A 665 -42.36 13.46 -9.18
CA GLU A 665 -43.13 12.45 -9.92
C GLU A 665 -42.33 11.14 -10.10
N SER A 666 -41.04 11.20 -10.42
CA SER A 666 -40.19 10.00 -10.54
C SER A 666 -40.09 9.23 -9.22
N VAL A 667 -39.99 9.93 -8.08
CA VAL A 667 -40.02 9.31 -6.76
C VAL A 667 -41.36 8.61 -6.52
N ALA A 668 -42.48 9.27 -6.86
CA ALA A 668 -43.82 8.70 -6.68
C ALA A 668 -44.00 7.41 -7.52
N ILE A 669 -43.56 7.43 -8.78
CA ILE A 669 -43.60 6.27 -9.67
C ILE A 669 -42.74 5.14 -9.12
N LEU A 670 -41.49 5.41 -8.72
CA LEU A 670 -40.64 4.35 -8.15
C LEU A 670 -41.26 3.74 -6.91
N ARG A 671 -41.89 4.53 -6.03
CA ARG A 671 -42.63 4.01 -4.87
C ARG A 671 -43.84 3.17 -5.25
N GLU A 672 -44.64 3.62 -6.23
CA GLU A 672 -45.81 2.89 -6.72
C GLU A 672 -45.45 1.48 -7.20
N PHE A 673 -44.31 1.34 -7.88
CA PHE A 673 -43.85 0.06 -8.42
C PHE A 673 -43.00 -0.78 -7.44
N GLY A 674 -42.83 -0.31 -6.19
CA GLY A 674 -42.14 -1.04 -5.11
C GLY A 674 -40.62 -0.83 -5.05
N GLY A 675 -40.11 0.24 -5.68
CA GLY A 675 -38.72 0.65 -5.55
C GLY A 675 -38.36 1.03 -4.10
N ARG A 676 -37.13 0.71 -3.70
CA ARG A 676 -36.57 1.01 -2.37
C ARG A 676 -35.21 1.69 -2.51
N GLY A 677 -34.74 2.37 -1.47
CA GLY A 677 -33.51 3.16 -1.52
C GLY A 677 -33.62 4.32 -2.51
N ILE A 678 -34.77 4.98 -2.55
CA ILE A 678 -35.08 6.04 -3.49
C ILE A 678 -34.44 7.35 -3.03
N ALA A 679 -33.58 7.91 -3.88
CA ALA A 679 -32.98 9.21 -3.64
C ALA A 679 -32.88 10.04 -4.93
N GLN A 680 -32.93 11.35 -4.76
CA GLN A 680 -32.58 12.30 -5.81
C GLN A 680 -31.06 12.53 -5.81
N SER A 681 -30.44 12.56 -6.99
CA SER A 681 -29.01 12.82 -7.10
C SER A 681 -28.72 14.32 -7.23
N SER A 682 -28.08 14.90 -6.21
CA SER A 682 -27.76 16.33 -6.12
C SER A 682 -29.00 17.22 -6.30
N TRP A 683 -28.81 18.39 -6.90
CA TRP A 683 -29.86 19.29 -7.40
C TRP A 683 -30.37 18.92 -8.79
N GLY A 684 -30.01 17.73 -9.27
CA GLY A 684 -30.43 17.25 -10.58
C GLY A 684 -31.84 16.65 -10.51
N PRO A 685 -32.59 16.69 -11.62
CA PRO A 685 -33.87 15.98 -11.74
C PRO A 685 -33.75 14.44 -11.76
N GLY A 686 -32.52 13.90 -11.79
CA GLY A 686 -32.29 12.46 -11.77
C GLY A 686 -32.62 11.84 -10.42
N VAL A 687 -33.48 10.82 -10.46
CA VAL A 687 -33.88 10.01 -9.29
C VAL A 687 -33.47 8.57 -9.55
N PHE A 688 -33.12 7.84 -8.51
CA PHE A 688 -32.80 6.43 -8.61
C PHE A 688 -33.39 5.64 -7.45
N CYS A 689 -33.49 4.33 -7.61
CA CYS A 689 -33.70 3.35 -6.55
C CYS A 689 -32.63 2.24 -6.63
N VAL A 690 -32.57 1.39 -5.62
CA VAL A 690 -31.63 0.27 -5.53
C VAL A 690 -32.39 -1.04 -5.56
N CYS A 691 -31.85 -2.04 -6.24
CA CYS A 691 -32.37 -3.41 -6.31
C CYS A 691 -31.29 -4.40 -5.83
N PRO A 692 -31.67 -5.52 -5.19
CA PRO A 692 -30.73 -6.46 -4.61
C PRO A 692 -29.95 -7.24 -5.67
N ASP A 693 -30.53 -7.41 -6.86
CA ASP A 693 -29.92 -8.15 -7.96
C ASP A 693 -30.44 -7.66 -9.33
N GLU A 694 -29.93 -8.30 -10.39
CA GLU A 694 -30.31 -8.06 -11.77
C GLU A 694 -31.77 -8.43 -12.07
N HIS A 695 -32.27 -9.50 -11.47
CA HIS A 695 -33.63 -9.97 -11.70
C HIS A 695 -34.66 -8.99 -11.14
N ALA A 696 -34.45 -8.49 -9.93
CA ALA A 696 -35.31 -7.47 -9.32
C ALA A 696 -35.28 -6.15 -10.11
N ALA A 697 -34.12 -5.77 -10.65
CA ALA A 697 -34.00 -4.59 -11.50
C ALA A 697 -34.72 -4.76 -12.84
N GLU A 698 -34.62 -5.94 -13.47
CA GLU A 698 -35.33 -6.28 -14.70
C GLU A 698 -36.85 -6.31 -14.49
N ASP A 699 -37.34 -6.93 -13.41
CA ASP A 699 -38.76 -6.93 -13.09
C ASP A 699 -39.30 -5.51 -12.94
N LEU A 700 -38.65 -4.67 -12.13
CA LEU A 700 -39.03 -3.27 -11.96
C LEU A 700 -38.99 -2.51 -13.29
N SER A 701 -37.91 -2.69 -14.06
CA SER A 701 -37.71 -2.00 -15.35
C SER A 701 -38.67 -2.45 -16.44
N SER A 702 -39.23 -3.66 -16.35
CA SER A 702 -40.26 -4.16 -17.28
C SER A 702 -41.62 -3.53 -17.04
N ARG A 703 -41.92 -3.17 -15.78
CA ARG A 703 -43.22 -2.61 -15.38
C ARG A 703 -43.30 -1.09 -15.54
N LEU A 704 -42.18 -0.38 -15.34
CA LEU A 704 -42.13 1.08 -15.40
C LEU A 704 -42.53 1.69 -16.76
N PRO A 705 -42.07 1.21 -17.94
CA PRO A 705 -42.31 1.86 -19.23
C PRO A 705 -43.78 1.99 -19.64
N HIS A 706 -44.69 1.24 -19.01
CA HIS A 706 -46.13 1.32 -19.28
C HIS A 706 -46.80 2.52 -18.61
N HIS A 707 -46.11 3.23 -17.72
CA HIS A 707 -46.64 4.41 -17.05
C HIS A 707 -46.52 5.66 -17.95
N PRO A 708 -47.60 6.44 -18.18
CA PRO A 708 -47.59 7.59 -19.12
C PRO A 708 -46.49 8.62 -18.85
N ALA A 709 -46.15 8.84 -17.58
CA ALA A 709 -45.10 9.78 -17.21
C ALA A 709 -43.68 9.36 -17.66
N MET A 710 -43.47 8.10 -18.09
CA MET A 710 -42.16 7.66 -18.58
C MET A 710 -41.77 8.25 -19.93
N GLU A 711 -42.70 8.86 -20.69
CA GLU A 711 -42.42 9.48 -21.99
C GLU A 711 -41.34 10.55 -21.93
N SER A 712 -41.30 11.33 -20.84
CA SER A 712 -40.31 12.40 -20.63
C SER A 712 -39.02 11.92 -19.94
N ARG A 713 -38.86 10.60 -19.74
CA ARG A 713 -37.79 10.00 -18.94
C ARG A 713 -37.01 8.94 -19.71
N GLU A 714 -35.75 8.81 -19.35
CA GLU A 714 -34.86 7.74 -19.74
C GLU A 714 -34.65 6.83 -18.53
N LEU A 715 -34.87 5.52 -18.74
CA LEU A 715 -34.62 4.49 -17.75
C LEU A 715 -33.24 3.88 -18.00
N ILE A 716 -32.40 3.85 -16.96
CA ILE A 716 -31.07 3.23 -17.03
C ILE A 716 -30.91 2.27 -15.85
N VAL A 717 -30.47 1.05 -16.13
CA VAL A 717 -30.02 0.10 -15.10
C VAL A 717 -28.49 0.09 -15.07
N ALA A 718 -27.93 0.45 -13.92
CA ALA A 718 -26.49 0.54 -13.69
C ALA A 718 -26.04 -0.39 -12.56
N LYS A 719 -24.75 -0.71 -12.53
CA LYS A 719 -24.09 -1.41 -11.42
C LYS A 719 -23.32 -0.40 -10.57
N ALA A 720 -23.02 -0.76 -9.32
CA ALA A 720 -22.00 -0.04 -8.57
C ALA A 720 -20.66 -0.11 -9.32
N ASP A 721 -20.00 1.03 -9.48
CA ASP A 721 -18.61 1.07 -9.91
C ASP A 721 -17.73 1.13 -8.68
N ASN A 722 -17.08 0.01 -8.33
CA ASN A 722 -16.17 -0.09 -7.18
C ASN A 722 -14.70 0.17 -7.55
N ARG A 723 -14.41 0.84 -8.67
CA ARG A 723 -13.03 0.95 -9.18
C ARG A 723 -12.58 2.40 -9.39
N GLY A 724 -13.52 3.31 -9.63
CA GLY A 724 -13.21 4.67 -10.00
C GLY A 724 -12.72 4.77 -11.45
N ALA A 725 -12.05 5.86 -11.78
CA ALA A 725 -11.58 6.09 -13.13
C ALA A 725 -10.41 5.18 -13.55
N VAL A 726 -10.51 4.60 -14.74
CA VAL A 726 -9.50 3.73 -15.35
C VAL A 726 -8.78 4.47 -16.46
N VAL A 727 -7.45 4.46 -16.45
CA VAL A 727 -6.61 4.93 -17.57
C VAL A 727 -5.95 3.71 -18.19
N ARG A 728 -6.20 3.46 -19.48
CA ARG A 728 -5.57 2.38 -20.26
C ARG A 728 -4.64 2.95 -21.30
N VAL A 729 -3.56 2.24 -21.56
CA VAL A 729 -2.50 2.59 -22.48
C VAL A 729 -2.59 1.64 -23.67
N ASP A 730 -2.85 2.15 -24.88
CA ASP A 730 -2.75 1.32 -26.10
C ASP A 730 -1.26 1.22 -26.49
N LEU A 731 -0.63 0.12 -26.12
CA LEU A 731 0.68 -0.24 -26.65
C LEU A 731 0.48 -0.73 -28.08
N ASN A 732 0.81 0.11 -29.07
CA ASN A 732 0.86 -0.29 -30.48
C ASN A 732 1.83 -1.44 -30.72
#